data_AF-S5PRJ1-F1
#
_entry.id   AF-S5PRJ1-F1
#
_cell.length_a   1.000
_cell.length_b   1.000
_cell.length_c   1.000
_cell.angle_alpha   90.00
_cell.angle_beta   90.00
_cell.angle_gamma   90.00
#
_symmetry.space_group_name_H-M   'P 1'
#
loop_
_entity.id
_entity.type
_entity.pdbx_description
1 polymer ?
#
loop_
_entity_poly.entity_id
_entity_poly.type
_entity_poly.pdbx_seq_one_letter_code
_entity_poly.pdbx_strand_id
1 'polypeptide(L)'
;MTVEGDAPELPEERELMTNCSNMSLRKVPADLTPATTTLDLSYNLLFQLQSSDFHSVSKLRVLILCHNRIQQLDLKTFEFNKELRYLDLSNNRLKSVTWYLLAGLRYLDLSFNDFDTMPICEEAGNMSHLEILGLSGAKIQKSDFQKIAHLHLNTVFLGFRTLSHYEEGSLPILNTTKLHIVLPMDTNFWVLLRDGIKTSKILEMTNIDGKSQFVSYEMQRNLSLENAKTSVLLLNKVDLLWDDLFLILQFVWHTSVEHFQIRNVTFGGKAYLDHNSFDYSNTVMRTIKLEHVHFRVFYIQQDKIYLLLTKMDIENLTISNAQMPHMLFPNYPTKFQYLNFANNILTDELFKRTIQLPHLKTLVLNGNKLETLSLVSCFANNTPLEHLDLSQNLLQHKNDENCSWPETVVNMNLSYNKLSDSVFRCLPKSIQILDLNNNQIQTVPKETIHLMALRELNIAFNFLTDLPGCSHFSRLSILNIEMNFILSPSLDFVQSCQEVKTLNAGRNPFRCTCELKNFIQLETYSEVMMVGWSDSYTCEYPLNLRGTPLKDVHLHELSCNTALLIVTIVVIMLVLGLAVAFCCLHFDLPWYLRMLGQCTQTWHRVRKTTQEQLKRNVRFHAFISYSEHDSLWVKNELIPNLEKEDGSILICLYESYFDPGKSISENIVSFIEKSYKSIFVLSPNFVQNEWCHYEFYFAHHNLFHENSDHIILILLEPIPFYCIPTRYHKLKALLEKKAYLEWPKDRRKCGLFWANLRAAINVNVSATREMYELQTFTELNEESRGSTISLMRTDCL
;
A
#
# COMPACT_ATOMS: atom_id res chain seq x y z
N MET A 1 -10.56 -20.85 -31.13
CA MET A 1 -11.66 -21.80 -31.34
C MET A 1 -11.69 -22.72 -30.15
N THR A 2 -12.57 -22.44 -29.20
CA THR A 2 -12.99 -23.32 -28.12
C THR A 2 -14.51 -23.17 -28.07
N VAL A 3 -15.23 -24.28 -28.04
CA VAL A 3 -16.68 -24.28 -27.83
C VAL A 3 -16.87 -24.64 -26.37
N GLU A 4 -16.82 -23.63 -25.51
CA GLU A 4 -17.35 -23.73 -24.15
C GLU A 4 -18.87 -23.68 -24.24
N GLY A 5 -19.46 -24.80 -24.67
CA GLY A 5 -20.81 -25.18 -24.27
C GLY A 5 -20.69 -25.97 -22.97
N ASP A 6 -21.67 -25.83 -22.07
CA ASP A 6 -21.63 -26.40 -20.72
C ASP A 6 -21.24 -27.88 -20.74
N ALA A 7 -20.04 -28.18 -20.24
CA ALA A 7 -19.61 -29.55 -20.02
C ALA A 7 -20.48 -30.15 -18.90
N PRO A 8 -21.06 -31.36 -19.07
CA PRO A 8 -21.68 -32.06 -17.95
C PRO A 8 -20.62 -32.31 -16.87
N GLU A 9 -21.07 -32.38 -15.60
CA GLU A 9 -20.22 -32.40 -14.41
C GLU A 9 -19.01 -33.34 -14.54
N LEU A 10 -17.83 -32.81 -14.22
CA LEU A 10 -16.60 -33.60 -14.15
C LEU A 10 -16.76 -34.77 -13.17
N PRO A 11 -16.26 -35.98 -13.50
CA PRO A 11 -16.50 -37.17 -12.69
C PRO A 11 -15.90 -37.04 -11.28
N GLU A 12 -16.61 -37.63 -10.31
CA GLU A 12 -16.21 -37.68 -8.88
C GLU A 12 -14.78 -38.20 -8.69
N GLU A 13 -14.15 -37.81 -7.57
CA GLU A 13 -12.72 -38.00 -7.22
C GLU A 13 -12.20 -39.46 -7.08
N ARG A 14 -12.89 -40.45 -7.67
CA ARG A 14 -12.53 -41.88 -7.65
C ARG A 14 -12.42 -42.54 -9.02
N GLU A 15 -12.55 -41.79 -10.10
CA GLU A 15 -12.45 -42.32 -11.47
C GLU A 15 -11.01 -42.32 -12.00
N LEU A 16 -10.55 -43.45 -12.56
CA LEU A 16 -9.20 -43.57 -13.11
C LEU A 16 -9.17 -43.02 -14.54
N MET A 17 -8.75 -41.76 -14.67
CA MET A 17 -8.61 -41.07 -15.95
C MET A 17 -7.27 -41.39 -16.63
N THR A 18 -7.33 -41.74 -17.91
CA THR A 18 -6.17 -41.91 -18.79
C THR A 18 -6.28 -40.89 -19.94
N ASN A 19 -5.43 -39.87 -19.92
CA ASN A 19 -5.41 -38.83 -20.96
C ASN A 19 -4.31 -39.12 -21.99
N CYS A 20 -4.73 -39.32 -23.23
CA CYS A 20 -3.89 -39.53 -24.41
C CYS A 20 -4.23 -38.54 -25.55
N SER A 21 -4.84 -37.40 -25.21
CA SER A 21 -5.21 -36.35 -26.17
C SER A 21 -4.01 -35.64 -26.79
N ASN A 22 -4.16 -35.16 -28.03
CA ASN A 22 -3.16 -34.34 -28.74
C ASN A 22 -1.75 -34.99 -28.85
N MET A 23 -1.65 -36.32 -28.78
CA MET A 23 -0.39 -37.07 -28.86
C MET A 23 -0.01 -37.49 -30.30
N SER A 24 -0.74 -37.00 -31.31
CA SER A 24 -0.58 -37.38 -32.74
C SER A 24 -0.69 -38.88 -33.02
N LEU A 25 -1.44 -39.62 -32.19
CA LEU A 25 -1.58 -41.07 -32.26
C LEU A 25 -2.32 -41.50 -33.53
N ARG A 26 -1.82 -42.56 -34.19
CA ARG A 26 -2.44 -43.17 -35.39
C ARG A 26 -3.19 -44.47 -35.10
N LYS A 27 -3.01 -45.02 -33.91
CA LYS A 27 -3.67 -46.21 -33.36
C LYS A 27 -3.92 -45.97 -31.87
N VAL A 28 -4.88 -46.68 -31.28
CA VAL A 28 -5.09 -46.71 -29.83
C VAL A 28 -3.85 -47.33 -29.16
N PRO A 29 -3.38 -46.80 -28.01
CA PRO A 29 -2.29 -47.42 -27.24
C PRO A 29 -2.63 -48.84 -26.80
N ALA A 30 -1.64 -49.75 -26.79
CA ALA A 30 -1.85 -51.15 -26.41
C ALA A 30 -1.71 -51.41 -24.89
N ASP A 31 -1.13 -50.44 -24.18
CA ASP A 31 -0.71 -50.46 -22.77
C ASP A 31 -1.73 -49.78 -21.83
N LEU A 32 -3.00 -49.70 -22.25
CA LEU A 32 -4.09 -49.15 -21.44
C LEU A 32 -4.36 -50.01 -20.20
N THR A 33 -4.48 -49.36 -19.03
CA THR A 33 -4.69 -50.07 -17.76
C THR A 33 -6.13 -50.59 -17.63
N PRO A 34 -6.37 -51.87 -17.27
CA PRO A 34 -7.73 -52.43 -17.16
C PRO A 34 -8.67 -51.78 -16.13
N ALA A 35 -8.15 -50.88 -15.28
CA ALA A 35 -8.91 -50.12 -14.31
C ALA A 35 -9.39 -48.74 -14.84
N THR A 36 -8.97 -48.32 -16.04
CA THR A 36 -9.38 -47.05 -16.66
C THR A 36 -10.90 -46.95 -16.79
N THR A 37 -11.49 -45.91 -16.22
CA THR A 37 -12.91 -45.58 -16.37
C THR A 37 -13.14 -44.46 -17.38
N THR A 38 -12.16 -43.57 -17.56
CA THR A 38 -12.23 -42.43 -18.48
C THR A 38 -11.01 -42.42 -19.38
N LEU A 39 -11.22 -42.51 -20.70
CA LEU A 39 -10.17 -42.52 -21.71
C LEU A 39 -10.37 -41.36 -22.69
N ASP A 40 -9.41 -40.44 -22.72
CA ASP A 40 -9.38 -39.34 -23.67
C ASP A 40 -8.36 -39.62 -24.78
N LEU A 41 -8.84 -39.75 -26.01
CA LEU A 41 -8.08 -39.95 -27.24
C LEU A 41 -8.33 -38.82 -28.26
N SER A 42 -8.86 -37.67 -27.81
CA SER A 42 -9.20 -36.54 -28.66
C SER A 42 -7.99 -35.90 -29.36
N TYR A 43 -8.23 -35.14 -30.43
CA TYR A 43 -7.20 -34.40 -31.19
C TYR A 43 -6.03 -35.27 -31.69
N ASN A 44 -6.30 -36.52 -32.04
CA ASN A 44 -5.32 -37.45 -32.59
C ASN A 44 -5.51 -37.68 -34.10
N LEU A 45 -4.80 -38.66 -34.66
CA LEU A 45 -4.80 -39.02 -36.08
C LEU A 45 -5.41 -40.41 -36.31
N LEU A 46 -6.29 -40.87 -35.41
CA LEU A 46 -6.96 -42.18 -35.51
C LEU A 46 -7.84 -42.23 -36.76
N PHE A 47 -7.72 -43.30 -37.54
CA PHE A 47 -8.41 -43.48 -38.83
C PHE A 47 -9.48 -44.59 -38.81
N GLN A 48 -9.26 -45.60 -37.97
CA GLN A 48 -10.12 -46.76 -37.78
C GLN A 48 -9.97 -47.24 -36.33
N LEU A 49 -10.99 -47.91 -35.82
CA LEU A 49 -10.98 -48.58 -34.51
C LEU A 49 -11.22 -50.08 -34.72
N GLN A 50 -10.73 -50.92 -33.81
CA GLN A 50 -10.93 -52.37 -33.81
C GLN A 50 -11.39 -52.83 -32.42
N SER A 51 -12.19 -53.89 -32.32
CA SER A 51 -12.70 -54.40 -31.03
C SER A 51 -11.58 -54.81 -30.07
N SER A 52 -10.39 -55.16 -30.58
CA SER A 52 -9.19 -55.43 -29.79
C SER A 52 -8.67 -54.20 -29.03
N ASP A 53 -8.90 -53.00 -29.55
CA ASP A 53 -8.31 -51.75 -29.04
C ASP A 53 -8.86 -51.37 -27.66
N PHE A 54 -10.10 -51.77 -27.36
CA PHE A 54 -10.81 -51.45 -26.10
C PHE A 54 -11.10 -52.69 -25.24
N HIS A 55 -10.68 -53.89 -25.67
CA HIS A 55 -10.94 -55.15 -24.97
C HIS A 55 -10.32 -55.21 -23.57
N SER A 56 -9.15 -54.60 -23.36
CA SER A 56 -8.48 -54.57 -22.04
C SER A 56 -9.16 -53.65 -21.02
N VAL A 57 -9.90 -52.62 -21.48
CA VAL A 57 -10.52 -51.58 -20.64
C VAL A 57 -12.02 -51.81 -20.43
N SER A 58 -12.38 -52.98 -19.91
CA SER A 58 -13.79 -53.38 -19.75
C SER A 58 -14.62 -52.50 -18.80
N LYS A 59 -13.97 -51.74 -17.91
CA LYS A 59 -14.58 -50.78 -16.97
C LYS A 59 -14.79 -49.37 -17.53
N LEU A 60 -14.53 -49.18 -18.83
CA LEU A 60 -14.63 -47.87 -19.47
C LEU A 60 -16.07 -47.33 -19.44
N ARG A 61 -16.21 -46.10 -18.95
CA ARG A 61 -17.47 -45.35 -18.81
C ARG A 61 -17.54 -44.15 -19.73
N VAL A 62 -16.41 -43.47 -19.92
CA VAL A 62 -16.27 -42.25 -20.71
C VAL A 62 -15.18 -42.46 -21.75
N LEU A 63 -15.54 -42.33 -23.03
CA LEU A 63 -14.61 -42.42 -24.15
C LEU A 63 -14.73 -41.18 -25.03
N ILE A 64 -13.65 -40.42 -25.13
CA ILE A 64 -13.57 -39.19 -25.94
C ILE A 64 -12.67 -39.46 -27.15
N LEU A 65 -13.25 -39.39 -28.35
CA LEU A 65 -12.61 -39.67 -29.63
C LEU A 65 -12.76 -38.50 -30.63
N CYS A 66 -13.22 -37.34 -30.18
CA CYS A 66 -13.44 -36.19 -31.05
C CYS A 66 -12.17 -35.64 -31.72
N HIS A 67 -12.35 -34.90 -32.81
CA HIS A 67 -11.25 -34.32 -33.59
C HIS A 67 -10.21 -35.35 -34.10
N ASN A 68 -10.66 -36.56 -34.42
CA ASN A 68 -9.86 -37.59 -35.10
C ASN A 68 -10.19 -37.66 -36.61
N ARG A 69 -9.78 -38.72 -37.30
CA ARG A 69 -9.96 -38.92 -38.74
C ARG A 69 -10.76 -40.20 -39.07
N ILE A 70 -11.56 -40.69 -38.13
CA ILE A 70 -12.27 -41.97 -38.25
C ILE A 70 -13.34 -41.86 -39.35
N GLN A 71 -13.33 -42.78 -40.33
CA GLN A 71 -14.21 -42.72 -41.52
C GLN A 71 -15.43 -43.65 -41.47
N GLN A 72 -15.31 -44.76 -40.74
CA GLN A 72 -16.35 -45.76 -40.53
C GLN A 72 -16.27 -46.22 -39.09
N LEU A 73 -17.42 -46.55 -38.50
CA LEU A 73 -17.49 -47.08 -37.15
C LEU A 73 -18.50 -48.23 -37.08
N ASP A 74 -18.07 -49.34 -36.50
CA ASP A 74 -18.98 -50.37 -36.00
C ASP A 74 -19.08 -50.24 -34.48
N LEU A 75 -20.27 -49.95 -33.94
CA LEU A 75 -20.47 -49.85 -32.49
C LEU A 75 -20.23 -51.17 -31.76
N LYS A 76 -20.21 -52.31 -32.47
CA LYS A 76 -19.76 -53.59 -31.92
C LYS A 76 -18.30 -53.57 -31.46
N THR A 77 -17.49 -52.60 -31.93
CA THR A 77 -16.15 -52.31 -31.38
C THR A 77 -16.15 -52.18 -29.85
N PHE A 78 -17.27 -51.75 -29.26
CA PHE A 78 -17.43 -51.53 -27.82
C PHE A 78 -18.19 -52.67 -27.09
N GLU A 79 -18.36 -53.84 -27.70
CA GLU A 79 -19.18 -54.95 -27.12
C GLU A 79 -18.68 -55.45 -25.74
N PHE A 80 -17.41 -55.22 -25.43
CA PHE A 80 -16.79 -55.57 -24.14
C PHE A 80 -16.89 -54.46 -23.09
N ASN A 81 -17.19 -53.21 -23.48
CA ASN A 81 -17.20 -52.03 -22.61
C ASN A 81 -18.62 -51.75 -22.08
N LYS A 82 -19.18 -52.71 -21.35
CA LYS A 82 -20.60 -52.69 -20.93
C LYS A 82 -20.97 -51.59 -19.93
N GLU A 83 -19.97 -50.95 -19.31
CA GLU A 83 -20.16 -49.78 -18.44
C GLU A 83 -20.17 -48.43 -19.21
N LEU A 84 -20.00 -48.43 -20.54
CA LEU A 84 -19.90 -47.21 -21.33
C LEU A 84 -21.19 -46.38 -21.28
N ARG A 85 -21.07 -45.14 -20.80
CA ARG A 85 -22.16 -44.17 -20.63
C ARG A 85 -21.99 -42.95 -21.53
N TYR A 86 -20.76 -42.57 -21.86
CA TYR A 86 -20.43 -41.39 -22.64
C TYR A 86 -19.49 -41.76 -23.79
N LEU A 87 -19.90 -41.43 -25.01
CA LEU A 87 -19.12 -41.64 -26.23
C LEU A 87 -19.18 -40.39 -27.12
N ASP A 88 -18.08 -39.65 -27.20
CA ASP A 88 -17.93 -38.51 -28.11
C ASP A 88 -17.09 -38.89 -29.33
N LEU A 89 -17.72 -38.86 -30.50
CA LEU A 89 -17.13 -39.11 -31.82
C LEU A 89 -17.26 -37.88 -32.73
N SER A 90 -17.55 -36.71 -32.16
CA SER A 90 -17.75 -35.48 -32.90
C SER A 90 -16.51 -35.09 -33.72
N ASN A 91 -16.71 -34.27 -34.76
CA ASN A 91 -15.61 -33.71 -35.56
C ASN A 91 -14.69 -34.75 -36.26
N ASN A 92 -15.17 -35.98 -36.47
CA ASN A 92 -14.43 -37.04 -37.18
C ASN A 92 -14.62 -36.96 -38.71
N ARG A 93 -14.61 -38.07 -39.44
CA ARG A 93 -14.84 -38.19 -40.88
C ARG A 93 -15.87 -39.27 -41.22
N LEU A 94 -16.74 -39.60 -40.26
CA LEU A 94 -17.67 -40.73 -40.36
C LEU A 94 -18.66 -40.49 -41.49
N LYS A 95 -18.80 -41.49 -42.37
CA LYS A 95 -19.80 -41.53 -43.45
C LYS A 95 -20.92 -42.53 -43.20
N SER A 96 -20.65 -43.54 -42.37
CA SER A 96 -21.61 -44.55 -41.94
C SER A 96 -21.24 -45.07 -40.55
N VAL A 97 -22.27 -45.49 -39.80
CA VAL A 97 -22.16 -46.19 -38.52
C VAL A 97 -23.00 -47.45 -38.63
N THR A 98 -22.43 -48.61 -38.28
CA THR A 98 -23.24 -49.82 -38.01
C THR A 98 -23.61 -49.86 -36.54
N TRP A 99 -24.91 -49.95 -36.28
CA TRP A 99 -25.44 -49.86 -34.93
C TRP A 99 -25.35 -51.18 -34.18
N TYR A 100 -25.03 -51.09 -32.89
CA TYR A 100 -25.03 -52.17 -31.93
C TYR A 100 -25.62 -51.64 -30.63
N LEU A 101 -26.42 -52.45 -29.92
CA LEU A 101 -27.16 -52.00 -28.75
C LEU A 101 -26.25 -51.80 -27.53
N LEU A 102 -25.89 -50.55 -27.27
CA LEU A 102 -25.14 -50.13 -26.07
C LEU A 102 -26.12 -49.68 -24.97
N ALA A 103 -26.78 -50.63 -24.31
CA ALA A 103 -27.92 -50.38 -23.42
C ALA A 103 -27.64 -49.45 -22.22
N GLY A 104 -26.37 -49.24 -21.84
CA GLY A 104 -25.96 -48.33 -20.76
C GLY A 104 -25.62 -46.90 -21.20
N LEU A 105 -25.63 -46.63 -22.52
CA LEU A 105 -25.19 -45.37 -23.09
C LEU A 105 -26.21 -44.24 -22.82
N ARG A 106 -25.72 -43.11 -22.29
CA ARG A 106 -26.50 -41.91 -21.96
C ARG A 106 -26.16 -40.72 -22.84
N TYR A 107 -24.90 -40.61 -23.26
CA TYR A 107 -24.40 -39.57 -24.14
C TYR A 107 -23.75 -40.21 -25.36
N LEU A 108 -24.20 -39.82 -26.55
CA LEU A 108 -23.60 -40.18 -27.83
C LEU A 108 -23.52 -38.94 -28.72
N ASP A 109 -22.31 -38.52 -29.12
CA ASP A 109 -22.14 -37.42 -30.07
C ASP A 109 -21.52 -37.90 -31.40
N LEU A 110 -22.30 -37.84 -32.47
CA LEU A 110 -21.91 -38.11 -33.87
C LEU A 110 -21.85 -36.83 -34.71
N SER A 111 -21.92 -35.64 -34.11
CA SER A 111 -21.95 -34.35 -34.79
C SER A 111 -20.67 -34.00 -35.55
N PHE A 112 -20.76 -33.04 -36.46
CA PHE A 112 -19.66 -32.58 -37.33
C PHE A 112 -18.92 -33.71 -38.05
N ASN A 113 -19.68 -34.73 -38.48
CA ASN A 113 -19.22 -35.81 -39.34
C ASN A 113 -19.75 -35.64 -40.77
N ASP A 114 -19.30 -36.51 -41.68
CA ASP A 114 -19.50 -36.41 -43.13
C ASP A 114 -20.61 -37.37 -43.63
N PHE A 115 -21.72 -37.49 -42.89
CA PHE A 115 -22.88 -38.33 -43.22
C PHE A 115 -23.77 -37.70 -44.31
N ASP A 116 -24.24 -38.49 -45.28
CA ASP A 116 -25.15 -38.02 -46.34
C ASP A 116 -26.59 -37.77 -45.84
N THR A 117 -27.07 -38.62 -44.91
CA THR A 117 -28.38 -38.53 -44.23
C THR A 117 -28.18 -38.70 -42.73
N MET A 118 -29.19 -38.40 -41.92
CA MET A 118 -29.13 -38.69 -40.48
C MET A 118 -28.84 -40.17 -40.21
N PRO A 119 -27.87 -40.52 -39.35
CA PRO A 119 -27.42 -41.89 -39.15
C PRO A 119 -28.35 -42.72 -38.23
N ILE A 120 -29.67 -42.55 -38.30
CA ILE A 120 -30.64 -43.13 -37.34
C ILE A 120 -31.21 -44.47 -37.84
N CYS A 121 -31.21 -45.49 -36.97
CA CYS A 121 -31.76 -46.83 -37.24
C CYS A 121 -32.62 -47.33 -36.07
N GLU A 122 -33.29 -48.47 -36.21
CA GLU A 122 -34.19 -49.03 -35.18
C GLU A 122 -33.45 -49.32 -33.87
N GLU A 123 -32.20 -49.78 -33.99
CA GLU A 123 -31.29 -50.05 -32.89
C GLU A 123 -31.00 -48.79 -32.05
N ALA A 124 -30.97 -47.61 -32.67
CA ALA A 124 -30.81 -46.35 -31.96
C ALA A 124 -32.08 -45.99 -31.16
N GLY A 125 -33.26 -46.28 -31.72
CA GLY A 125 -34.56 -46.18 -31.02
C GLY A 125 -34.69 -47.09 -29.80
N ASN A 126 -33.88 -48.15 -29.70
CA ASN A 126 -33.85 -49.08 -28.57
C ASN A 126 -32.93 -48.63 -27.41
N MET A 127 -32.17 -47.53 -27.56
CA MET A 127 -31.30 -47.00 -26.49
C MET A 127 -32.09 -46.13 -25.50
N SER A 128 -32.96 -46.76 -24.70
CA SER A 128 -33.91 -46.06 -23.81
C SER A 128 -33.30 -45.23 -22.68
N HIS A 129 -31.99 -45.38 -22.40
CA HIS A 129 -31.25 -44.59 -21.40
C HIS A 129 -30.53 -43.39 -22.01
N LEU A 130 -30.65 -43.15 -23.32
CA LEU A 130 -30.00 -42.04 -23.98
C LEU A 130 -30.64 -40.71 -23.52
N GLU A 131 -29.81 -39.84 -22.94
CA GLU A 131 -30.20 -38.52 -22.45
C GLU A 131 -29.76 -37.44 -23.43
N ILE A 132 -28.59 -37.59 -24.06
CA ILE A 132 -27.99 -36.61 -24.98
C ILE A 132 -27.58 -37.30 -26.28
N LEU A 133 -28.02 -36.75 -27.40
CA LEU A 133 -27.75 -37.25 -28.75
C LEU A 133 -27.26 -36.14 -29.69
N GLY A 134 -26.00 -36.22 -30.09
CA GLY A 134 -25.39 -35.41 -31.13
C GLY A 134 -25.45 -36.07 -32.50
N LEU A 135 -25.89 -35.34 -33.52
CA LEU A 135 -26.09 -35.83 -34.88
C LEU A 135 -25.50 -34.88 -35.93
N SER A 136 -25.23 -35.43 -37.11
CA SER A 136 -24.85 -34.71 -38.33
C SER A 136 -25.45 -35.43 -39.54
N GLY A 137 -25.76 -34.70 -40.61
CA GLY A 137 -26.27 -35.23 -41.86
C GLY A 137 -26.44 -34.13 -42.90
N ALA A 138 -25.99 -34.38 -44.14
CA ALA A 138 -26.08 -33.41 -45.23
C ALA A 138 -27.52 -33.21 -45.75
N LYS A 139 -28.42 -34.16 -45.46
CA LYS A 139 -29.86 -34.10 -45.76
C LYS A 139 -30.64 -34.56 -44.54
N ILE A 140 -31.77 -33.89 -44.28
CA ILE A 140 -32.69 -34.18 -43.18
C ILE A 140 -34.09 -34.35 -43.74
N GLN A 141 -34.72 -35.48 -43.45
CA GLN A 141 -36.07 -35.84 -43.84
C GLN A 141 -36.91 -36.21 -42.61
N LYS A 142 -38.24 -36.11 -42.70
CA LYS A 142 -39.14 -36.46 -41.59
C LYS A 142 -38.99 -37.91 -41.13
N SER A 143 -38.72 -38.83 -42.06
CA SER A 143 -38.50 -40.25 -41.78
C SER A 143 -37.31 -40.52 -40.86
N ASP A 144 -36.32 -39.64 -40.84
CA ASP A 144 -35.07 -39.83 -40.10
C ASP A 144 -35.32 -39.88 -38.58
N PHE A 145 -36.19 -39.00 -38.09
CA PHE A 145 -36.46 -38.85 -36.66
C PHE A 145 -37.61 -39.73 -36.15
N GLN A 146 -38.41 -40.36 -37.02
CA GLN A 146 -39.53 -41.21 -36.62
C GLN A 146 -39.12 -42.33 -35.67
N LYS A 147 -37.94 -42.92 -35.89
CA LYS A 147 -37.40 -44.05 -35.09
C LYS A 147 -36.92 -43.66 -33.69
N ILE A 148 -36.82 -42.36 -33.39
CA ILE A 148 -36.43 -41.85 -32.07
C ILE A 148 -37.50 -40.91 -31.47
N ALA A 149 -38.66 -40.76 -32.13
CA ALA A 149 -39.72 -39.87 -31.69
C ALA A 149 -40.33 -40.26 -30.33
N HIS A 150 -40.26 -41.54 -29.96
CA HIS A 150 -40.69 -42.05 -28.66
C HIS A 150 -39.66 -41.87 -27.54
N LEU A 151 -38.39 -41.60 -27.87
CA LEU A 151 -37.36 -41.34 -26.87
C LEU A 151 -37.52 -39.92 -26.32
N HIS A 152 -37.47 -39.77 -25.00
CA HIS A 152 -37.45 -38.47 -24.35
C HIS A 152 -36.01 -38.07 -24.07
N LEU A 153 -35.43 -37.24 -24.95
CA LEU A 153 -34.04 -36.81 -24.87
C LEU A 153 -33.93 -35.51 -24.07
N ASN A 154 -32.97 -35.42 -23.16
CA ASN A 154 -32.68 -34.17 -22.45
C ASN A 154 -32.17 -33.10 -23.44
N THR A 155 -31.18 -33.46 -24.26
CA THR A 155 -30.60 -32.56 -25.28
C THR A 155 -30.38 -33.27 -26.61
N VAL A 156 -30.87 -32.67 -27.69
CA VAL A 156 -30.45 -33.01 -29.07
C VAL A 156 -29.49 -31.94 -29.58
N PHE A 157 -28.31 -32.35 -30.03
CA PHE A 157 -27.31 -31.48 -30.64
C PHE A 157 -27.18 -31.78 -32.13
N LEU A 158 -27.38 -30.78 -32.99
CA LEU A 158 -27.32 -30.90 -34.44
C LEU A 158 -26.15 -30.06 -34.96
N GLY A 159 -24.97 -30.68 -35.04
CA GLY A 159 -23.74 -30.03 -35.50
C GLY A 159 -23.44 -30.45 -36.93
N PHE A 160 -23.58 -29.53 -37.89
CA PHE A 160 -23.43 -29.83 -39.31
C PHE A 160 -22.10 -29.34 -39.88
N ARG A 161 -21.53 -30.11 -40.82
CA ARG A 161 -20.46 -29.62 -41.71
C ARG A 161 -21.00 -29.02 -43.00
N THR A 162 -22.06 -29.63 -43.53
CA THR A 162 -22.82 -29.19 -44.69
C THR A 162 -24.28 -29.52 -44.44
N LEU A 163 -25.18 -28.68 -44.92
CA LEU A 163 -26.63 -28.94 -44.91
C LEU A 163 -27.18 -28.56 -46.28
N SER A 164 -27.32 -29.55 -47.15
CA SER A 164 -27.76 -29.40 -48.54
C SER A 164 -29.29 -29.37 -48.69
N HIS A 165 -30.01 -30.00 -47.76
CA HIS A 165 -31.46 -30.11 -47.81
C HIS A 165 -32.04 -30.33 -46.40
N TYR A 166 -33.13 -29.61 -46.11
CA TYR A 166 -33.95 -29.79 -44.91
C TYR A 166 -35.41 -29.86 -45.31
N GLU A 167 -36.11 -30.93 -44.93
CA GLU A 167 -37.56 -31.04 -45.11
C GLU A 167 -38.31 -30.33 -43.97
N GLU A 168 -39.11 -29.31 -44.29
CA GLU A 168 -39.91 -28.57 -43.29
C GLU A 168 -40.86 -29.49 -42.52
N GLY A 169 -40.86 -29.36 -41.20
CA GLY A 169 -41.59 -30.21 -40.26
C GLY A 169 -40.82 -31.45 -39.78
N SER A 170 -39.50 -31.53 -39.99
CA SER A 170 -38.68 -32.66 -39.49
C SER A 170 -38.35 -32.54 -38.00
N LEU A 171 -37.80 -31.40 -37.54
CA LEU A 171 -37.41 -31.23 -36.13
C LEU A 171 -38.56 -31.45 -35.12
N PRO A 172 -39.83 -31.01 -35.36
CA PRO A 172 -40.91 -31.14 -34.36
C PRO A 172 -41.32 -32.59 -34.04
N ILE A 173 -40.78 -33.57 -34.78
CA ILE A 173 -40.90 -35.01 -34.50
C ILE A 173 -40.07 -35.39 -33.25
N LEU A 174 -39.00 -34.65 -32.95
CA LEU A 174 -38.14 -34.87 -31.79
C LEU A 174 -38.85 -34.50 -30.49
N ASN A 175 -38.75 -35.38 -29.50
CA ASN A 175 -39.20 -35.14 -28.13
C ASN A 175 -38.00 -34.80 -27.25
N THR A 176 -37.63 -33.51 -27.18
CA THR A 176 -36.46 -33.07 -26.41
C THR A 176 -36.67 -31.78 -25.61
N THR A 177 -35.99 -31.66 -24.48
CA THR A 177 -36.09 -30.46 -23.61
C THR A 177 -35.26 -29.29 -24.14
N LYS A 178 -34.02 -29.56 -24.59
CA LYS A 178 -33.11 -28.63 -25.26
C LYS A 178 -32.79 -29.11 -26.69
N LEU A 179 -32.92 -28.22 -27.67
CA LEU A 179 -32.40 -28.43 -29.01
C LEU A 179 -31.29 -27.41 -29.29
N HIS A 180 -30.12 -27.86 -29.69
CA HIS A 180 -29.01 -27.00 -30.09
C HIS A 180 -28.62 -27.28 -31.53
N ILE A 181 -28.64 -26.26 -32.39
CA ILE A 181 -28.34 -26.36 -33.82
C ILE A 181 -27.11 -25.50 -34.12
N VAL A 182 -26.06 -26.09 -34.69
CA VAL A 182 -24.89 -25.36 -35.20
C VAL A 182 -24.90 -25.40 -36.72
N LEU A 183 -25.11 -24.23 -37.32
CA LEU A 183 -25.34 -24.09 -38.75
C LEU A 183 -24.01 -24.00 -39.53
N PRO A 184 -23.92 -24.62 -40.72
CA PRO A 184 -22.91 -24.28 -41.71
C PRO A 184 -23.13 -22.84 -42.20
N MET A 185 -22.06 -22.20 -42.67
CA MET A 185 -22.17 -20.89 -43.33
C MET A 185 -23.09 -20.95 -44.56
N ASP A 186 -23.70 -19.81 -44.89
CA ASP A 186 -24.62 -19.54 -45.98
C ASP A 186 -25.92 -20.41 -45.96
N THR A 187 -26.29 -20.93 -44.79
CA THR A 187 -27.50 -21.76 -44.58
C THR A 187 -28.72 -20.90 -44.24
N ASN A 188 -29.83 -21.07 -44.97
CA ASN A 188 -31.11 -20.43 -44.60
C ASN A 188 -31.67 -21.00 -43.29
N PHE A 189 -31.53 -20.24 -42.20
CA PHE A 189 -31.91 -20.68 -40.86
C PHE A 189 -33.41 -20.55 -40.54
N TRP A 190 -34.20 -19.84 -41.34
CA TRP A 190 -35.59 -19.49 -40.97
C TRP A 190 -36.50 -20.69 -40.79
N VAL A 191 -36.38 -21.71 -41.67
CA VAL A 191 -37.18 -22.93 -41.59
C VAL A 191 -36.80 -23.74 -40.35
N LEU A 192 -35.50 -23.80 -40.04
CA LEU A 192 -34.96 -24.47 -38.85
C LEU A 192 -35.37 -23.76 -37.55
N LEU A 193 -35.41 -22.42 -37.54
CA LEU A 193 -35.88 -21.62 -36.41
C LEU A 193 -37.38 -21.84 -36.15
N ARG A 194 -38.21 -21.79 -37.21
CA ARG A 194 -39.66 -22.05 -37.16
C ARG A 194 -39.96 -23.42 -36.54
N ASP A 195 -39.27 -24.45 -37.01
CA ASP A 195 -39.45 -25.81 -36.53
C ASP A 195 -38.84 -26.04 -35.15
N GLY A 196 -37.65 -25.47 -34.88
CA GLY A 196 -37.00 -25.52 -33.58
C GLY A 196 -37.89 -24.97 -32.46
N ILE A 197 -38.60 -23.86 -32.71
CA ILE A 197 -39.53 -23.24 -31.74
C ILE A 197 -40.70 -24.16 -31.36
N LYS A 198 -41.11 -25.08 -32.26
CA LYS A 198 -42.13 -26.12 -32.00
C LYS A 198 -41.56 -27.39 -31.36
N THR A 199 -40.24 -27.53 -31.36
CA THR A 199 -39.58 -28.79 -30.98
C THR A 199 -39.34 -28.89 -29.49
N SER A 200 -38.68 -27.87 -28.91
CA SER A 200 -38.08 -27.92 -27.57
C SER A 200 -38.45 -26.74 -26.67
N LYS A 201 -38.22 -26.84 -25.36
CA LYS A 201 -38.41 -25.71 -24.41
C LYS A 201 -37.26 -24.70 -24.50
N ILE A 202 -36.03 -25.19 -24.72
CA ILE A 202 -34.83 -24.37 -24.88
C ILE A 202 -34.30 -24.60 -26.30
N LEU A 203 -34.32 -23.56 -27.14
CA LEU A 203 -33.71 -23.60 -28.47
C LEU A 203 -32.42 -22.78 -28.47
N GLU A 204 -31.31 -23.40 -28.84
CA GLU A 204 -30.04 -22.75 -29.08
C GLU A 204 -29.66 -22.86 -30.56
N MET A 205 -29.31 -21.76 -31.21
CA MET A 205 -28.84 -21.74 -32.59
C MET A 205 -27.53 -20.98 -32.68
N THR A 206 -26.51 -21.61 -33.29
CA THR A 206 -25.15 -21.08 -33.36
C THR A 206 -24.70 -20.93 -34.81
N ASN A 207 -23.89 -19.90 -35.07
CA ASN A 207 -23.24 -19.64 -36.35
C ASN A 207 -24.27 -19.24 -37.44
N ILE A 208 -25.11 -18.26 -37.11
CA ILE A 208 -26.13 -17.69 -38.01
C ILE A 208 -25.49 -16.57 -38.82
N ASP A 209 -25.62 -16.62 -40.14
CA ASP A 209 -25.27 -15.48 -41.01
C ASP A 209 -26.46 -14.98 -41.84
N GLY A 210 -26.36 -13.71 -42.20
CA GLY A 210 -27.29 -13.00 -43.09
C GLY A 210 -26.76 -12.82 -44.50
N LYS A 211 -25.82 -13.67 -44.95
CA LYS A 211 -25.35 -13.67 -46.35
C LYS A 211 -26.23 -14.56 -47.23
N SER A 212 -26.83 -15.59 -46.65
CA SER A 212 -27.96 -16.27 -47.30
C SER A 212 -29.04 -15.24 -47.64
N GLN A 213 -29.48 -15.21 -48.90
CA GLN A 213 -30.38 -14.17 -49.39
C GLN A 213 -31.70 -14.22 -48.61
N PHE A 214 -32.02 -13.15 -47.87
CA PHE A 214 -33.33 -13.00 -47.24
C PHE A 214 -34.40 -12.91 -48.34
N VAL A 215 -35.07 -14.04 -48.56
CA VAL A 215 -36.23 -14.15 -49.45
C VAL A 215 -37.30 -13.18 -48.94
N SER A 216 -38.03 -12.56 -49.87
CA SER A 216 -38.78 -11.33 -49.65
C SER A 216 -39.69 -11.31 -48.41
N TYR A 217 -39.84 -10.11 -47.84
CA TYR A 217 -40.79 -9.70 -46.80
C TYR A 217 -42.24 -10.24 -46.97
N GLU A 218 -42.62 -10.63 -48.19
CA GLU A 218 -43.96 -11.08 -48.54
C GLU A 218 -44.33 -12.44 -47.94
N MET A 219 -43.34 -13.28 -47.58
CA MET A 219 -43.60 -14.64 -47.07
C MET A 219 -43.93 -14.71 -45.56
N GLN A 220 -43.92 -13.58 -44.86
CA GLN A 220 -43.86 -13.52 -43.38
C GLN A 220 -45.12 -12.97 -42.69
N ARG A 221 -46.18 -12.60 -43.42
CA ARG A 221 -47.38 -11.95 -42.82
C ARG A 221 -48.35 -12.87 -42.05
N ASN A 222 -48.18 -14.20 -42.11
CA ASN A 222 -49.04 -15.18 -41.44
C ASN A 222 -48.24 -16.06 -40.45
N LEU A 223 -47.58 -15.45 -39.46
CA LEU A 223 -46.74 -16.15 -38.48
C LEU A 223 -47.43 -16.42 -37.13
N SER A 224 -48.73 -16.73 -37.14
CA SER A 224 -49.40 -17.34 -35.98
C SER A 224 -48.88 -18.76 -35.78
N LEU A 225 -47.86 -18.92 -34.94
CA LEU A 225 -47.21 -20.21 -34.73
C LEU A 225 -48.00 -21.06 -33.72
N GLU A 226 -48.96 -21.84 -34.21
CA GLU A 226 -49.63 -22.86 -33.39
C GLU A 226 -48.59 -23.83 -32.80
N ASN A 227 -48.77 -24.16 -31.52
CA ASN A 227 -47.97 -25.12 -30.76
C ASN A 227 -46.46 -24.79 -30.62
N ALA A 228 -46.11 -23.49 -30.55
CA ALA A 228 -44.79 -23.07 -30.07
C ALA A 228 -44.53 -23.58 -28.63
N LYS A 229 -43.37 -24.23 -28.41
CA LYS A 229 -42.96 -24.81 -27.12
C LYS A 229 -41.80 -24.06 -26.46
N THR A 230 -40.98 -23.36 -27.25
CA THR A 230 -39.77 -22.71 -26.75
C THR A 230 -40.10 -21.53 -25.85
N SER A 231 -39.60 -21.56 -24.61
CA SER A 231 -39.64 -20.45 -23.66
C SER A 231 -38.30 -19.70 -23.57
N VAL A 232 -37.19 -20.35 -23.94
CA VAL A 232 -35.85 -19.77 -23.95
C VAL A 232 -35.22 -19.92 -25.33
N LEU A 233 -34.94 -18.81 -26.01
CA LEU A 233 -34.28 -18.77 -27.31
C LEU A 233 -32.89 -18.13 -27.18
N LEU A 234 -31.85 -18.90 -27.53
CA LEU A 234 -30.45 -18.50 -27.46
C LEU A 234 -29.85 -18.49 -28.87
N LEU A 235 -29.34 -17.35 -29.33
CA LEU A 235 -28.63 -17.23 -30.59
C LEU A 235 -27.16 -16.85 -30.31
N ASN A 236 -26.20 -17.53 -30.92
CA ASN A 236 -24.77 -17.33 -30.63
C ASN A 236 -23.96 -17.26 -31.94
N LYS A 237 -22.96 -16.35 -32.01
CA LYS A 237 -22.18 -16.07 -33.23
C LYS A 237 -23.12 -15.73 -34.39
N VAL A 238 -23.73 -14.55 -34.28
CA VAL A 238 -24.79 -14.08 -35.18
C VAL A 238 -24.25 -12.93 -36.01
N ASP A 239 -24.33 -13.01 -37.33
CA ASP A 239 -23.76 -12.02 -38.25
C ASP A 239 -24.81 -11.54 -39.27
N LEU A 240 -25.56 -10.49 -38.94
CA LEU A 240 -26.82 -10.09 -39.59
C LEU A 240 -26.85 -8.61 -40.01
N LEU A 241 -27.82 -8.25 -40.85
CA LEU A 241 -28.22 -6.86 -41.04
C LEU A 241 -29.23 -6.42 -39.96
N TRP A 242 -29.38 -5.11 -39.78
CA TRP A 242 -30.32 -4.57 -38.79
C TRP A 242 -31.80 -4.89 -39.07
N ASP A 243 -32.20 -4.87 -40.34
CA ASP A 243 -33.57 -5.25 -40.72
C ASP A 243 -33.82 -6.75 -40.44
N ASP A 244 -32.81 -7.61 -40.59
CA ASP A 244 -32.92 -9.05 -40.29
C ASP A 244 -33.16 -9.30 -38.80
N LEU A 245 -32.42 -8.58 -37.93
CA LEU A 245 -32.65 -8.61 -36.49
C LEU A 245 -34.07 -8.15 -36.15
N PHE A 246 -34.55 -7.07 -36.79
CA PHE A 246 -35.90 -6.59 -36.59
C PHE A 246 -36.94 -7.66 -36.97
N LEU A 247 -36.75 -8.35 -38.09
CA LEU A 247 -37.63 -9.44 -38.53
C LEU A 247 -37.60 -10.63 -37.55
N ILE A 248 -36.42 -10.99 -37.01
CA ILE A 248 -36.32 -12.03 -35.98
C ILE A 248 -37.05 -11.60 -34.70
N LEU A 249 -36.83 -10.36 -34.23
CA LEU A 249 -37.53 -9.81 -33.07
C LEU A 249 -39.05 -9.85 -33.28
N GLN A 250 -39.54 -9.33 -34.41
CA GLN A 250 -40.98 -9.28 -34.70
C GLN A 250 -41.61 -10.68 -34.81
N PHE A 251 -40.89 -11.64 -35.38
CA PHE A 251 -41.34 -13.03 -35.43
C PHE A 251 -41.41 -13.64 -34.02
N VAL A 252 -40.33 -13.56 -33.25
CA VAL A 252 -40.24 -14.16 -31.91
C VAL A 252 -41.20 -13.49 -30.92
N TRP A 253 -41.50 -12.20 -31.09
CA TRP A 253 -42.41 -11.43 -30.25
C TRP A 253 -43.81 -12.05 -30.09
N HIS A 254 -44.30 -12.71 -31.14
CA HIS A 254 -45.61 -13.38 -31.21
C HIS A 254 -45.54 -14.91 -30.95
N THR A 255 -44.46 -15.38 -30.30
CA THR A 255 -44.29 -16.79 -29.93
C THR A 255 -44.31 -16.99 -28.41
N SER A 256 -44.15 -18.23 -27.94
CA SER A 256 -44.07 -18.57 -26.50
C SER A 256 -42.75 -18.18 -25.81
N VAL A 257 -41.84 -17.48 -26.49
CA VAL A 257 -40.50 -17.16 -25.98
C VAL A 257 -40.56 -16.07 -24.91
N GLU A 258 -40.35 -16.47 -23.65
CA GLU A 258 -40.27 -15.56 -22.49
C GLU A 258 -38.88 -14.89 -22.37
N HIS A 259 -37.81 -15.61 -22.73
CA HIS A 259 -36.43 -15.14 -22.64
C HIS A 259 -35.70 -15.28 -23.98
N PHE A 260 -35.25 -14.16 -24.53
CA PHE A 260 -34.49 -14.10 -25.78
C PHE A 260 -33.09 -13.54 -25.54
N GLN A 261 -32.05 -14.28 -25.93
CA GLN A 261 -30.65 -13.86 -25.78
C GLN A 261 -29.89 -14.05 -27.10
N ILE A 262 -29.12 -13.04 -27.49
CA ILE A 262 -28.22 -13.06 -28.64
C ILE A 262 -26.81 -12.70 -28.15
N ARG A 263 -25.83 -13.58 -28.40
CA ARG A 263 -24.43 -13.44 -27.97
C ARG A 263 -23.47 -13.42 -29.15
N ASN A 264 -22.39 -12.65 -29.04
CA ASN A 264 -21.36 -12.51 -30.09
C ASN A 264 -21.99 -12.07 -31.42
N VAL A 265 -22.59 -10.88 -31.39
CA VAL A 265 -23.43 -10.38 -32.47
C VAL A 265 -22.65 -9.39 -33.32
N THR A 266 -22.62 -9.61 -34.62
CA THR A 266 -22.07 -8.68 -35.60
C THR A 266 -23.21 -8.11 -36.42
N PHE A 267 -23.39 -6.79 -36.38
CA PHE A 267 -24.42 -6.10 -37.15
C PHE A 267 -23.84 -5.23 -38.25
N GLY A 268 -24.54 -5.12 -39.38
CA GLY A 268 -24.18 -4.20 -40.46
C GLY A 268 -25.37 -3.71 -41.27
N GLY A 269 -25.06 -3.04 -42.38
CA GLY A 269 -26.06 -2.49 -43.30
C GLY A 269 -26.68 -1.18 -42.82
N LYS A 270 -27.72 -0.75 -43.55
CA LYS A 270 -28.59 0.37 -43.20
C LYS A 270 -29.86 -0.20 -42.58
N ALA A 271 -30.38 0.44 -41.53
CA ALA A 271 -31.72 0.15 -41.03
C ALA A 271 -32.74 0.92 -41.86
N TYR A 272 -33.63 0.21 -42.57
CA TYR A 272 -34.73 0.80 -43.32
C TYR A 272 -36.04 0.75 -42.53
N LEU A 273 -36.22 -0.30 -41.72
CA LEU A 273 -37.32 -0.40 -40.77
C LEU A 273 -37.12 0.54 -39.58
N ASP A 274 -38.23 0.95 -38.97
CA ASP A 274 -38.23 1.84 -37.81
C ASP A 274 -39.08 1.24 -36.68
N HIS A 275 -38.90 1.75 -35.47
CA HIS A 275 -39.66 1.36 -34.29
C HIS A 275 -41.18 1.52 -34.45
N ASN A 276 -41.67 2.31 -35.42
CA ASN A 276 -43.09 2.48 -35.72
C ASN A 276 -43.68 1.35 -36.59
N SER A 277 -42.86 0.54 -37.27
CA SER A 277 -43.32 -0.64 -38.01
C SER A 277 -43.39 -1.91 -37.16
N PHE A 278 -43.02 -1.83 -35.88
CA PHE A 278 -43.03 -2.98 -34.97
C PHE A 278 -44.39 -3.09 -34.26
N ASP A 279 -44.99 -4.27 -34.27
CA ASP A 279 -46.16 -4.59 -33.44
C ASP A 279 -45.69 -5.05 -32.07
N TYR A 280 -45.88 -4.20 -31.07
CA TYR A 280 -45.54 -4.46 -29.66
C TYR A 280 -46.65 -5.21 -28.90
N SER A 281 -47.80 -5.49 -29.53
CA SER A 281 -48.93 -6.10 -28.85
C SER A 281 -48.73 -7.59 -28.53
N ASN A 282 -49.42 -8.06 -27.49
CA ASN A 282 -49.65 -9.48 -27.21
C ASN A 282 -48.41 -10.38 -27.08
N THR A 283 -47.31 -9.89 -26.49
CA THR A 283 -46.15 -10.74 -26.17
C THR A 283 -46.25 -11.39 -24.79
N VAL A 284 -45.57 -12.54 -24.64
CA VAL A 284 -45.22 -13.14 -23.35
C VAL A 284 -43.76 -12.89 -22.96
N MET A 285 -43.00 -12.19 -23.81
CA MET A 285 -41.58 -11.94 -23.61
C MET A 285 -41.34 -11.07 -22.37
N ARG A 286 -40.41 -11.50 -21.51
CA ARG A 286 -40.02 -10.77 -20.30
C ARG A 286 -38.57 -10.29 -20.34
N THR A 287 -37.71 -10.94 -21.11
CA THR A 287 -36.28 -10.66 -21.12
C THR A 287 -35.71 -10.63 -22.53
N ILE A 288 -34.98 -9.56 -22.85
CA ILE A 288 -34.10 -9.48 -24.02
C ILE A 288 -32.66 -9.22 -23.55
N LYS A 289 -31.71 -10.02 -24.04
CA LYS A 289 -30.27 -9.81 -23.83
C LYS A 289 -29.52 -9.78 -25.16
N LEU A 290 -28.78 -8.70 -25.39
CA LEU A 290 -27.83 -8.55 -26.49
C LEU A 290 -26.44 -8.38 -25.87
N GLU A 291 -25.54 -9.33 -26.10
CA GLU A 291 -24.22 -9.38 -25.47
C GLU A 291 -23.10 -9.48 -26.51
N HIS A 292 -22.01 -8.74 -26.30
CA HIS A 292 -20.85 -8.71 -27.20
C HIS A 292 -21.26 -8.31 -28.62
N VAL A 293 -21.78 -7.09 -28.75
CA VAL A 293 -22.30 -6.55 -30.00
C VAL A 293 -21.22 -5.73 -30.72
N HIS A 294 -20.93 -6.10 -31.96
CA HIS A 294 -19.98 -5.43 -32.83
C HIS A 294 -20.69 -4.81 -34.04
N PHE A 295 -20.48 -3.52 -34.27
CA PHE A 295 -21.03 -2.80 -35.41
C PHE A 295 -20.00 -2.75 -36.54
N ARG A 296 -20.26 -3.46 -37.66
CA ARG A 296 -19.42 -3.43 -38.87
C ARG A 296 -19.27 -2.01 -39.43
N VAL A 297 -20.35 -1.23 -39.38
CA VAL A 297 -20.44 0.12 -39.95
C VAL A 297 -21.41 0.97 -39.11
N PHE A 298 -20.99 2.14 -38.65
CA PHE A 298 -21.79 3.04 -37.79
C PHE A 298 -22.74 4.00 -38.55
N TYR A 299 -23.09 3.73 -39.83
CA TYR A 299 -24.02 4.56 -40.63
C TYR A 299 -25.50 4.27 -40.32
N ILE A 300 -25.86 4.19 -39.04
CA ILE A 300 -27.21 3.82 -38.60
C ILE A 300 -27.75 4.91 -37.66
N GLN A 301 -29.03 5.27 -37.82
CA GLN A 301 -29.73 6.17 -36.90
C GLN A 301 -30.01 5.44 -35.58
N GLN A 302 -29.00 5.41 -34.70
CA GLN A 302 -29.02 4.71 -33.42
C GLN A 302 -30.27 5.03 -32.56
N ASP A 303 -30.75 6.28 -32.59
CA ASP A 303 -31.98 6.72 -31.93
C ASP A 303 -33.18 5.81 -32.23
N LYS A 304 -33.33 5.34 -33.48
CA LYS A 304 -34.43 4.46 -33.89
C LYS A 304 -34.34 3.07 -33.28
N ILE A 305 -33.13 2.52 -33.19
CA ILE A 305 -32.87 1.20 -32.59
C ILE A 305 -33.11 1.27 -31.08
N TYR A 306 -32.62 2.32 -30.43
CA TYR A 306 -32.81 2.50 -29.00
C TYR A 306 -34.29 2.70 -28.67
N LEU A 307 -35.00 3.48 -29.47
CA LEU A 307 -36.44 3.69 -29.30
C LEU A 307 -37.27 2.43 -29.61
N LEU A 308 -36.83 1.54 -30.51
CA LEU A 308 -37.42 0.21 -30.69
C LEU A 308 -37.30 -0.60 -29.40
N LEU A 309 -36.08 -0.75 -28.86
CA LEU A 309 -35.83 -1.59 -27.69
C LEU A 309 -36.42 -1.01 -26.39
N THR A 310 -36.57 0.31 -26.28
CA THR A 310 -37.19 0.94 -25.10
C THR A 310 -38.70 1.09 -25.17
N LYS A 311 -39.34 0.86 -26.33
CA LYS A 311 -40.81 0.71 -26.43
C LYS A 311 -41.31 -0.70 -26.13
N MET A 312 -40.42 -1.69 -26.03
CA MET A 312 -40.76 -3.07 -25.73
C MET A 312 -41.28 -3.22 -24.29
N ASP A 313 -42.47 -3.82 -24.15
CA ASP A 313 -43.15 -4.03 -22.86
C ASP A 313 -42.61 -5.26 -22.11
N ILE A 314 -41.33 -5.20 -21.73
CA ILE A 314 -40.59 -6.29 -21.08
C ILE A 314 -40.07 -5.88 -19.68
N GLU A 315 -39.73 -6.88 -18.87
CA GLU A 315 -39.23 -6.68 -17.50
C GLU A 315 -37.71 -6.41 -17.48
N ASN A 316 -36.95 -7.11 -18.33
CA ASN A 316 -35.50 -7.13 -18.27
C ASN A 316 -34.88 -6.84 -19.65
N LEU A 317 -34.06 -5.80 -19.76
CA LEU A 317 -33.28 -5.49 -20.96
C LEU A 317 -31.78 -5.45 -20.63
N THR A 318 -30.99 -6.18 -21.41
CA THR A 318 -29.53 -6.11 -21.37
C THR A 318 -29.00 -5.80 -22.77
N ILE A 319 -28.16 -4.77 -22.90
CA ILE A 319 -27.36 -4.50 -24.10
C ILE A 319 -25.93 -4.20 -23.66
N SER A 320 -25.10 -5.24 -23.57
CA SER A 320 -23.75 -5.14 -23.00
C SER A 320 -22.65 -5.36 -24.03
N ASN A 321 -21.49 -4.76 -23.78
CA ASN A 321 -20.31 -4.85 -24.64
C ASN A 321 -20.62 -4.43 -26.08
N ALA A 322 -21.40 -3.35 -26.25
CA ALA A 322 -21.94 -2.91 -27.55
C ALA A 322 -21.33 -1.59 -28.08
N GLN A 323 -20.44 -0.95 -27.31
CA GLN A 323 -19.81 0.34 -27.67
C GLN A 323 -20.83 1.44 -28.05
N MET A 324 -21.98 1.47 -27.37
CA MET A 324 -23.05 2.44 -27.65
C MET A 324 -22.76 3.82 -27.02
N PRO A 325 -22.74 4.92 -27.81
CA PRO A 325 -22.43 6.27 -27.32
C PRO A 325 -23.57 6.94 -26.54
N HIS A 326 -24.81 6.51 -26.78
CA HIS A 326 -25.97 6.99 -26.05
C HIS A 326 -27.05 5.90 -25.95
N MET A 327 -28.09 6.20 -25.18
CA MET A 327 -29.31 5.41 -25.04
C MET A 327 -30.46 6.42 -24.80
N LEU A 328 -31.64 6.13 -25.33
CA LEU A 328 -32.83 6.96 -25.15
C LEU A 328 -33.87 6.21 -24.31
N PHE A 329 -34.09 6.68 -23.08
CA PHE A 329 -35.21 6.20 -22.27
C PHE A 329 -36.57 6.61 -22.88
N PRO A 330 -37.64 5.82 -22.67
CA PRO A 330 -38.96 6.09 -23.23
C PRO A 330 -39.66 7.21 -22.45
N ASN A 331 -40.55 7.96 -23.12
CA ASN A 331 -41.31 9.06 -22.51
C ASN A 331 -42.55 8.59 -21.72
N TYR A 332 -42.71 7.29 -21.51
CA TYR A 332 -43.87 6.67 -20.85
C TYR A 332 -43.40 5.54 -19.92
N PRO A 333 -44.15 5.26 -18.83
CA PRO A 333 -43.77 4.25 -17.86
C PRO A 333 -43.73 2.86 -18.50
N THR A 334 -42.60 2.19 -18.33
CA THR A 334 -42.31 0.84 -18.84
C THR A 334 -42.22 -0.14 -17.67
N LYS A 335 -42.42 -1.43 -17.96
CA LYS A 335 -42.31 -2.52 -16.97
C LYS A 335 -40.87 -2.89 -16.59
N PHE A 336 -39.87 -2.14 -17.05
CA PHE A 336 -38.46 -2.45 -16.77
C PHE A 336 -38.19 -2.51 -15.26
N GLN A 337 -37.84 -3.70 -14.78
CA GLN A 337 -37.36 -3.99 -13.43
C GLN A 337 -35.83 -4.11 -13.39
N TYR A 338 -35.23 -4.57 -14.47
CA TYR A 338 -33.78 -4.74 -14.64
C TYR A 338 -33.31 -4.11 -15.96
N LEU A 339 -32.39 -3.15 -15.87
CA LEU A 339 -31.68 -2.58 -17.03
C LEU A 339 -30.18 -2.76 -16.87
N ASN A 340 -29.54 -3.28 -17.92
CA ASN A 340 -28.10 -3.47 -17.96
C ASN A 340 -27.51 -2.97 -19.29
N PHE A 341 -26.67 -1.94 -19.21
CA PHE A 341 -25.91 -1.38 -20.32
C PHE A 341 -24.40 -1.39 -20.04
N ALA A 342 -23.91 -2.47 -19.40
CA ALA A 342 -22.50 -2.68 -19.08
C ALA A 342 -21.58 -2.58 -20.32
N ASN A 343 -20.37 -2.06 -20.11
CA ASN A 343 -19.29 -2.03 -21.13
C ASN A 343 -19.70 -1.34 -22.44
N ASN A 344 -20.36 -0.19 -22.34
CA ASN A 344 -20.68 0.69 -23.46
C ASN A 344 -19.80 1.95 -23.42
N ILE A 345 -20.18 3.00 -24.14
CA ILE A 345 -19.49 4.30 -24.08
C ILE A 345 -20.50 5.41 -23.76
N LEU A 346 -21.50 5.09 -22.93
CA LEU A 346 -22.53 6.01 -22.46
C LEU A 346 -21.93 7.11 -21.59
N THR A 347 -22.46 8.33 -21.73
CA THR A 347 -22.06 9.53 -20.99
C THR A 347 -23.23 10.11 -20.22
N ASP A 348 -22.99 11.16 -19.43
CA ASP A 348 -24.00 11.87 -18.62
C ASP A 348 -25.21 12.39 -19.41
N GLU A 349 -25.14 12.45 -20.75
CA GLU A 349 -26.30 12.69 -21.63
C GLU A 349 -27.49 11.76 -21.31
N LEU A 350 -27.22 10.53 -20.85
CA LEU A 350 -28.21 9.54 -20.43
C LEU A 350 -29.17 10.08 -19.36
N PHE A 351 -28.68 10.94 -18.46
CA PHE A 351 -29.42 11.42 -17.29
C PHE A 351 -29.93 12.85 -17.44
N LYS A 352 -29.58 13.58 -18.51
CA LYS A 352 -30.03 14.97 -18.72
C LYS A 352 -31.54 15.12 -18.89
N ARG A 353 -32.24 14.07 -19.32
CA ARG A 353 -33.71 14.05 -19.38
C ARG A 353 -34.27 13.42 -18.12
N THR A 354 -35.01 14.20 -17.34
CA THR A 354 -35.79 13.71 -16.20
C THR A 354 -36.89 12.76 -16.69
N ILE A 355 -36.69 11.46 -16.48
CA ILE A 355 -37.61 10.39 -16.89
C ILE A 355 -37.86 9.49 -15.67
N GLN A 356 -39.09 9.02 -15.51
CA GLN A 356 -39.49 8.16 -14.41
C GLN A 356 -39.59 6.71 -14.89
N LEU A 357 -38.87 5.80 -14.24
CA LEU A 357 -38.96 4.36 -14.45
C LEU A 357 -39.53 3.72 -13.17
N PRO A 358 -40.87 3.70 -13.00
CA PRO A 358 -41.52 3.44 -11.71
C PRO A 358 -41.43 2.00 -11.22
N HIS A 359 -40.91 1.08 -12.04
CA HIS A 359 -40.71 -0.33 -11.70
C HIS A 359 -39.24 -0.73 -11.62
N LEU A 360 -38.29 0.18 -11.93
CA LEU A 360 -36.88 -0.14 -12.04
C LEU A 360 -36.25 -0.37 -10.67
N LYS A 361 -35.83 -1.61 -10.41
CA LYS A 361 -35.16 -2.03 -9.17
C LYS A 361 -33.64 -2.14 -9.35
N THR A 362 -33.18 -2.59 -10.52
CA THR A 362 -31.76 -2.82 -10.79
C THR A 362 -31.30 -2.07 -12.02
N LEU A 363 -30.25 -1.26 -11.87
CA LEU A 363 -29.60 -0.54 -12.96
C LEU A 363 -28.10 -0.85 -12.98
N VAL A 364 -27.62 -1.41 -14.07
CA VAL A 364 -26.21 -1.76 -14.29
C VAL A 364 -25.65 -0.92 -15.43
N LEU A 365 -24.67 -0.09 -15.12
CA LEU A 365 -24.02 0.88 -16.01
C LEU A 365 -22.50 0.84 -15.89
N ASN A 366 -21.94 -0.27 -15.41
CA ASN A 366 -20.50 -0.41 -15.24
C ASN A 366 -19.75 -0.36 -16.58
N GLY A 367 -18.49 0.05 -16.58
CA GLY A 367 -17.66 0.08 -17.79
C GLY A 367 -18.13 1.11 -18.83
N ASN A 368 -18.60 2.28 -18.39
CA ASN A 368 -19.07 3.37 -19.25
C ASN A 368 -18.20 4.64 -19.08
N LYS A 369 -18.68 5.79 -19.57
CA LYS A 369 -18.01 7.10 -19.51
C LYS A 369 -18.85 8.13 -18.75
N LEU A 370 -19.48 7.70 -17.66
CA LEU A 370 -20.21 8.61 -16.76
C LEU A 370 -19.21 9.41 -15.92
N GLU A 371 -19.45 10.72 -15.77
CA GLU A 371 -18.53 11.67 -15.12
C GLU A 371 -19.11 12.30 -13.85
N THR A 372 -20.44 12.50 -13.76
CA THR A 372 -21.05 13.28 -12.68
C THR A 372 -22.02 12.45 -11.82
N LEU A 373 -21.65 12.14 -10.57
CA LEU A 373 -22.47 11.33 -9.66
C LEU A 373 -23.82 11.98 -9.29
N SER A 374 -23.85 13.32 -9.16
CA SER A 374 -25.06 14.07 -8.79
C SER A 374 -26.17 13.98 -9.86
N LEU A 375 -25.82 13.85 -11.15
CA LEU A 375 -26.79 13.63 -12.22
C LEU A 375 -27.46 12.26 -12.11
N VAL A 376 -26.69 11.21 -11.79
CA VAL A 376 -27.23 9.86 -11.53
C VAL A 376 -28.17 9.87 -10.33
N SER A 377 -27.79 10.60 -9.27
CA SER A 377 -28.61 10.79 -8.08
C SER A 377 -29.96 11.45 -8.41
N CYS A 378 -29.94 12.59 -9.11
CA CYS A 378 -31.15 13.30 -9.55
C CYS A 378 -32.11 12.43 -10.39
N PHE A 379 -31.58 11.56 -11.24
CA PHE A 379 -32.36 10.56 -11.96
C PHE A 379 -32.96 9.51 -11.00
N ALA A 380 -32.11 8.90 -10.16
CA ALA A 380 -32.48 7.83 -9.24
C ALA A 380 -33.58 8.24 -8.26
N ASN A 381 -33.63 9.51 -7.84
CA ASN A 381 -34.61 10.04 -6.89
C ASN A 381 -36.09 9.77 -7.26
N ASN A 382 -36.40 9.53 -8.55
CA ASN A 382 -37.75 9.26 -9.03
C ASN A 382 -37.98 7.78 -9.42
N THR A 383 -37.13 6.87 -8.95
CA THR A 383 -37.16 5.43 -9.29
C THR A 383 -36.95 4.59 -8.02
N PRO A 384 -37.65 3.45 -7.83
CA PRO A 384 -37.50 2.60 -6.65
C PRO A 384 -36.28 1.66 -6.78
N LEU A 385 -35.10 2.23 -7.07
CA LEU A 385 -33.87 1.46 -7.24
C LEU A 385 -33.44 0.80 -5.93
N GLU A 386 -33.19 -0.50 -5.99
CA GLU A 386 -32.68 -1.36 -4.90
C GLU A 386 -31.17 -1.63 -5.10
N HIS A 387 -30.77 -1.83 -6.36
CA HIS A 387 -29.40 -2.19 -6.77
C HIS A 387 -28.89 -1.27 -7.89
N LEU A 388 -27.70 -0.69 -7.70
CA LEU A 388 -27.07 0.20 -8.68
C LEU A 388 -25.58 -0.14 -8.86
N ASP A 389 -25.18 -0.48 -10.09
CA ASP A 389 -23.77 -0.67 -10.45
C ASP A 389 -23.31 0.42 -11.41
N LEU A 390 -22.36 1.23 -10.93
CA LEU A 390 -21.70 2.34 -11.61
C LEU A 390 -20.18 2.15 -11.67
N SER A 391 -19.69 0.93 -11.43
CA SER A 391 -18.25 0.65 -11.38
C SER A 391 -17.55 0.90 -12.72
N GLN A 392 -16.24 1.08 -12.72
CA GLN A 392 -15.44 1.27 -13.95
C GLN A 392 -15.97 2.41 -14.84
N ASN A 393 -16.22 3.57 -14.22
CA ASN A 393 -16.63 4.81 -14.90
C ASN A 393 -15.59 5.92 -14.61
N LEU A 394 -15.94 7.17 -14.90
CA LEU A 394 -15.09 8.34 -14.67
C LEU A 394 -15.65 9.27 -13.57
N LEU A 395 -16.54 8.73 -12.72
CA LEU A 395 -17.38 9.49 -11.81
C LEU A 395 -16.57 10.30 -10.80
N GLN A 396 -16.96 11.56 -10.66
CA GLN A 396 -16.49 12.52 -9.69
C GLN A 396 -17.69 13.14 -8.97
N HIS A 397 -17.44 13.74 -7.81
CA HIS A 397 -18.41 14.51 -7.07
C HIS A 397 -17.78 15.79 -6.52
N LYS A 398 -18.38 16.95 -6.82
CA LYS A 398 -17.91 18.25 -6.36
C LYS A 398 -18.66 18.66 -5.09
N ASN A 399 -17.96 19.31 -4.17
CA ASN A 399 -18.48 19.66 -2.84
C ASN A 399 -19.75 20.55 -2.84
N ASP A 400 -20.01 21.26 -3.94
CA ASP A 400 -21.14 22.20 -4.07
C ASP A 400 -22.40 21.57 -4.69
N GLU A 401 -22.35 20.29 -5.08
CA GLU A 401 -23.46 19.58 -5.72
C GLU A 401 -24.29 18.83 -4.67
N ASN A 402 -25.61 19.04 -4.65
CA ASN A 402 -26.51 18.26 -3.81
C ASN A 402 -26.89 16.94 -4.48
N CYS A 403 -27.04 15.89 -3.68
CA CYS A 403 -27.48 14.57 -4.12
C CYS A 403 -28.78 14.18 -3.40
N SER A 404 -29.72 13.64 -4.17
CA SER A 404 -31.04 13.17 -3.71
C SER A 404 -31.20 11.72 -4.15
N TRP A 405 -31.22 10.78 -3.21
CA TRP A 405 -31.37 9.35 -3.51
C TRP A 405 -32.68 8.83 -2.90
N PRO A 406 -33.33 7.83 -3.55
CA PRO A 406 -34.49 7.19 -2.96
C PRO A 406 -34.06 6.31 -1.77
N GLU A 407 -34.91 6.20 -0.75
CA GLU A 407 -34.64 5.38 0.46
C GLU A 407 -34.66 3.86 0.18
N THR A 408 -34.88 3.46 -1.07
CA THR A 408 -34.88 2.06 -1.52
C THR A 408 -33.49 1.52 -1.86
N VAL A 409 -32.46 2.36 -2.04
CA VAL A 409 -31.14 1.86 -2.47
C VAL A 409 -30.48 1.07 -1.34
N VAL A 410 -30.24 -0.22 -1.58
CA VAL A 410 -29.61 -1.16 -0.63
C VAL A 410 -28.18 -1.49 -1.02
N ASN A 411 -27.90 -1.65 -2.32
CA ASN A 411 -26.57 -1.99 -2.84
C ASN A 411 -26.13 -0.97 -3.88
N MET A 412 -24.94 -0.39 -3.70
CA MET A 412 -24.32 0.52 -4.66
C MET A 412 -22.85 0.16 -4.89
N ASN A 413 -22.49 -0.13 -6.14
CA ASN A 413 -21.11 -0.34 -6.57
C ASN A 413 -20.61 0.90 -7.32
N LEU A 414 -19.61 1.57 -6.74
CA LEU A 414 -18.92 2.77 -7.24
C LEU A 414 -17.41 2.52 -7.44
N SER A 415 -16.97 1.26 -7.45
CA SER A 415 -15.56 0.90 -7.60
C SER A 415 -14.95 1.33 -8.94
N TYR A 416 -13.62 1.47 -9.03
CA TYR A 416 -12.90 1.89 -10.24
C TYR A 416 -13.46 3.20 -10.84
N ASN A 417 -13.48 4.27 -10.04
CA ASN A 417 -13.94 5.60 -10.44
C ASN A 417 -12.89 6.68 -10.06
N LYS A 418 -13.27 7.96 -10.08
CA LYS A 418 -12.42 9.11 -9.71
C LYS A 418 -12.99 9.84 -8.48
N LEU A 419 -13.60 9.09 -7.57
CA LEU A 419 -14.28 9.65 -6.40
C LEU A 419 -13.25 9.98 -5.31
N SER A 420 -13.38 11.14 -4.69
CA SER A 420 -12.62 11.57 -3.52
C SER A 420 -13.51 11.62 -2.28
N ASP A 421 -12.96 12.03 -1.14
CA ASP A 421 -13.62 12.14 0.18
C ASP A 421 -14.99 12.86 0.16
N SER A 422 -15.24 13.72 -0.84
CA SER A 422 -16.53 14.38 -1.06
C SER A 422 -17.68 13.38 -1.24
N VAL A 423 -17.42 12.19 -1.81
CA VAL A 423 -18.44 11.18 -2.15
C VAL A 423 -19.34 10.85 -0.96
N PHE A 424 -18.80 10.83 0.26
CA PHE A 424 -19.54 10.51 1.48
C PHE A 424 -20.69 11.49 1.79
N ARG A 425 -20.69 12.68 1.19
CA ARG A 425 -21.81 13.65 1.25
C ARG A 425 -22.96 13.32 0.29
N CYS A 426 -22.68 12.47 -0.70
CA CYS A 426 -23.55 12.14 -1.83
C CYS A 426 -24.00 10.67 -1.81
N LEU A 427 -24.02 9.99 -0.64
CA LEU A 427 -24.44 8.59 -0.52
C LEU A 427 -25.86 8.46 0.07
N PRO A 428 -26.66 7.47 -0.38
CA PRO A 428 -27.96 7.16 0.21
C PRO A 428 -27.84 6.62 1.65
N LYS A 429 -28.68 7.12 2.56
CA LYS A 429 -28.70 6.70 3.98
C LYS A 429 -29.16 5.26 4.21
N SER A 430 -29.91 4.70 3.26
CA SER A 430 -30.50 3.36 3.30
C SER A 430 -29.53 2.22 2.94
N ILE A 431 -28.33 2.57 2.44
CA ILE A 431 -27.38 1.62 1.89
C ILE A 431 -26.89 0.59 2.91
N GLN A 432 -26.78 -0.66 2.47
CA GLN A 432 -26.29 -1.79 3.27
C GLN A 432 -24.99 -2.38 2.72
N ILE A 433 -24.82 -2.36 1.39
CA ILE A 433 -23.61 -2.82 0.70
C ILE A 433 -23.07 -1.67 -0.16
N LEU A 434 -21.82 -1.27 0.10
CA LEU A 434 -21.14 -0.18 -0.62
C LEU A 434 -19.75 -0.61 -1.05
N ASP A 435 -19.50 -0.59 -2.35
CA ASP A 435 -18.16 -0.75 -2.91
C ASP A 435 -17.63 0.57 -3.49
N LEU A 436 -16.51 1.05 -2.93
CA LEU A 436 -15.75 2.23 -3.30
C LEU A 436 -14.28 1.86 -3.65
N ASN A 437 -13.98 0.59 -3.91
CA ASN A 437 -12.61 0.16 -4.18
C ASN A 437 -12.00 0.86 -5.40
N ASN A 438 -10.68 1.04 -5.40
CA ASN A 438 -9.94 1.68 -6.51
C ASN A 438 -10.50 3.07 -6.90
N ASN A 439 -10.47 3.98 -5.93
CA ASN A 439 -10.87 5.39 -6.06
C ASN A 439 -9.75 6.30 -5.52
N GLN A 440 -10.06 7.58 -5.27
CA GLN A 440 -9.11 8.61 -4.83
C GLN A 440 -9.39 9.08 -3.39
N ILE A 441 -9.96 8.21 -2.55
CA ILE A 441 -10.34 8.52 -1.17
C ILE A 441 -9.12 8.48 -0.25
N GLN A 442 -8.87 9.56 0.49
CA GLN A 442 -7.79 9.72 1.46
C GLN A 442 -8.30 9.67 2.91
N THR A 443 -9.51 10.16 3.16
CA THR A 443 -10.13 10.17 4.48
C THR A 443 -11.62 9.87 4.43
N VAL A 444 -12.15 9.33 5.53
CA VAL A 444 -13.58 9.10 5.73
C VAL A 444 -14.08 10.15 6.74
N PRO A 445 -14.81 11.20 6.30
CA PRO A 445 -15.09 12.37 7.13
C PRO A 445 -16.10 12.11 8.25
N LYS A 446 -15.69 12.34 9.51
CA LYS A 446 -16.49 12.08 10.71
C LYS A 446 -17.81 12.87 10.78
N GLU A 447 -17.86 14.06 10.19
CA GLU A 447 -18.97 15.02 10.42
C GLU A 447 -20.16 14.85 9.46
N THR A 448 -20.00 14.13 8.34
CA THR A 448 -21.02 14.12 7.26
C THR A 448 -21.68 12.76 7.02
N ILE A 449 -21.26 11.70 7.72
CA ILE A 449 -21.68 10.32 7.45
C ILE A 449 -22.80 9.90 8.41
N HIS A 450 -23.92 9.47 7.83
CA HIS A 450 -25.07 8.91 8.55
C HIS A 450 -25.52 7.59 7.89
N LEU A 451 -24.55 6.67 7.70
CA LEU A 451 -24.75 5.39 7.00
C LEU A 451 -24.98 4.25 8.01
N MET A 452 -25.93 4.47 8.92
CA MET A 452 -26.25 3.56 10.04
C MET A 452 -26.83 2.20 9.60
N ALA A 453 -27.24 2.07 8.33
CA ALA A 453 -27.72 0.83 7.75
C ALA A 453 -26.60 -0.05 7.16
N LEU A 454 -25.38 0.50 7.00
CA LEU A 454 -24.29 -0.13 6.28
C LEU A 454 -23.80 -1.40 7.00
N ARG A 455 -23.65 -2.48 6.24
CA ARG A 455 -23.21 -3.82 6.70
C ARG A 455 -21.91 -4.25 6.05
N GLU A 456 -21.70 -3.89 4.79
CA GLU A 456 -20.52 -4.21 4.01
C GLU A 456 -19.95 -2.95 3.36
N LEU A 457 -18.67 -2.71 3.60
CA LEU A 457 -17.93 -1.56 3.08
C LEU A 457 -16.60 -2.01 2.48
N ASN A 458 -16.45 -1.81 1.17
CA ASN A 458 -15.18 -2.03 0.48
C ASN A 458 -14.57 -0.69 0.06
N ILE A 459 -13.45 -0.30 0.68
CA ILE A 459 -12.62 0.85 0.31
C ILE A 459 -11.17 0.38 0.10
N ALA A 460 -10.97 -0.83 -0.43
CA ALA A 460 -9.65 -1.31 -0.82
C ALA A 460 -9.06 -0.47 -1.97
N PHE A 461 -7.74 -0.53 -2.17
CA PHE A 461 -7.04 0.16 -3.26
C PHE A 461 -7.29 1.67 -3.31
N ASN A 462 -7.32 2.34 -2.15
CA ASN A 462 -7.50 3.78 -2.03
C ASN A 462 -6.27 4.41 -1.35
N PHE A 463 -6.36 5.67 -0.94
CA PHE A 463 -5.29 6.43 -0.31
C PHE A 463 -5.53 6.64 1.21
N LEU A 464 -6.32 5.76 1.86
CA LEU A 464 -6.66 5.90 3.27
C LEU A 464 -5.43 5.86 4.17
N THR A 465 -5.34 6.80 5.12
CA THR A 465 -4.24 6.92 6.08
C THR A 465 -4.57 6.44 7.50
N ASP A 466 -5.86 6.41 7.86
CA ASP A 466 -6.40 5.88 9.12
C ASP A 466 -7.75 5.18 8.85
N LEU A 467 -8.18 4.31 9.78
CA LEU A 467 -9.50 3.69 9.74
C LEU A 467 -10.58 4.63 10.29
N PRO A 468 -11.78 4.65 9.69
CA PRO A 468 -12.94 5.32 10.29
C PRO A 468 -13.42 4.58 11.55
N GLY A 469 -13.74 5.32 12.60
CA GLY A 469 -14.55 4.79 13.70
C GLY A 469 -15.96 4.41 13.24
N CYS A 470 -16.51 3.32 13.75
CA CYS A 470 -17.83 2.79 13.36
C CYS A 470 -19.01 3.44 14.09
N SER A 471 -18.80 4.55 14.81
CA SER A 471 -19.88 5.35 15.40
C SER A 471 -20.92 5.81 14.37
N HIS A 472 -20.53 5.95 13.10
CA HIS A 472 -21.39 6.30 11.96
C HIS A 472 -21.80 5.10 11.08
N PHE A 473 -21.30 3.91 11.42
CA PHE A 473 -21.44 2.64 10.69
C PHE A 473 -21.84 1.53 11.68
N SER A 474 -22.84 1.77 12.51
CA SER A 474 -23.13 0.96 13.71
C SER A 474 -23.45 -0.52 13.44
N ARG A 475 -23.81 -0.88 12.20
CA ARG A 475 -24.16 -2.25 11.77
C ARG A 475 -23.10 -2.91 10.86
N LEU A 476 -21.91 -2.31 10.77
CA LEU A 476 -20.87 -2.76 9.86
C LEU A 476 -20.33 -4.13 10.30
N SER A 477 -20.53 -5.15 9.46
CA SER A 477 -20.11 -6.53 9.71
C SER A 477 -18.93 -6.96 8.83
N ILE A 478 -18.73 -6.34 7.66
CA ILE A 478 -17.67 -6.67 6.71
C ILE A 478 -16.99 -5.37 6.29
N LEU A 479 -15.67 -5.29 6.51
CA LEU A 479 -14.86 -4.15 6.11
C LEU A 479 -13.63 -4.62 5.30
N ASN A 480 -13.50 -4.12 4.08
CA ASN A 480 -12.31 -4.30 3.26
C ASN A 480 -11.60 -2.96 3.02
N ILE A 481 -10.34 -2.90 3.44
CA ILE A 481 -9.42 -1.76 3.34
C ILE A 481 -8.01 -2.21 2.89
N GLU A 482 -7.92 -3.37 2.20
CA GLU A 482 -6.66 -3.86 1.62
C GLU A 482 -6.02 -2.82 0.68
N MET A 483 -4.68 -2.79 0.63
CA MET A 483 -3.91 -1.90 -0.28
C MET A 483 -4.26 -0.41 -0.10
N ASN A 484 -4.21 0.08 1.13
CA ASN A 484 -4.26 1.51 1.47
C ASN A 484 -2.91 1.95 2.08
N PHE A 485 -2.84 3.14 2.68
CA PHE A 485 -1.63 3.73 3.27
C PHE A 485 -1.72 3.80 4.81
N ILE A 486 -2.44 2.85 5.42
CA ILE A 486 -2.68 2.84 6.86
C ILE A 486 -1.41 2.41 7.60
N LEU A 487 -0.85 3.33 8.38
CA LEU A 487 0.34 3.08 9.20
C LEU A 487 -0.02 2.38 10.52
N SER A 488 -0.98 2.93 11.26
CA SER A 488 -1.41 2.42 12.55
C SER A 488 -2.88 2.82 12.77
N PRO A 489 -3.81 1.85 12.90
CA PRO A 489 -5.21 2.12 13.19
C PRO A 489 -5.40 2.95 14.47
N SER A 490 -6.28 3.95 14.42
CA SER A 490 -6.67 4.70 15.61
C SER A 490 -7.38 3.81 16.66
N LEU A 491 -7.24 4.18 17.94
CA LEU A 491 -7.90 3.49 19.06
C LEU A 491 -9.44 3.56 18.96
N ASP A 492 -9.95 4.60 18.30
CA ASP A 492 -11.37 4.85 18.01
C ASP A 492 -12.00 3.70 17.22
N PHE A 493 -11.31 3.16 16.21
CA PHE A 493 -11.75 1.98 15.45
C PHE A 493 -11.96 0.77 16.37
N VAL A 494 -10.94 0.40 17.14
CA VAL A 494 -10.96 -0.79 18.03
C VAL A 494 -12.09 -0.70 19.07
N GLN A 495 -12.39 0.50 19.56
CA GLN A 495 -13.44 0.71 20.57
C GLN A 495 -14.86 0.75 19.97
N SER A 496 -15.03 1.33 18.78
CA SER A 496 -16.35 1.57 18.16
C SER A 496 -16.82 0.45 17.22
N CYS A 497 -15.91 -0.30 16.60
CA CYS A 497 -16.21 -1.28 15.55
C CYS A 497 -16.45 -2.71 16.07
N GLN A 498 -17.27 -2.84 17.12
CA GLN A 498 -17.51 -4.13 17.80
C GLN A 498 -18.39 -5.11 17.01
N GLU A 499 -19.19 -4.64 16.04
CA GLU A 499 -20.03 -5.51 15.18
C GLU A 499 -19.28 -6.09 13.96
N VAL A 500 -18.05 -5.63 13.68
CA VAL A 500 -17.27 -6.11 12.52
C VAL A 500 -16.86 -7.56 12.75
N LYS A 501 -17.27 -8.46 11.84
CA LYS A 501 -16.95 -9.89 11.89
C LYS A 501 -15.84 -10.28 10.93
N THR A 502 -15.75 -9.59 9.80
CA THR A 502 -14.76 -9.87 8.75
C THR A 502 -14.01 -8.58 8.42
N LEU A 503 -12.70 -8.61 8.60
CA LEU A 503 -11.81 -7.49 8.29
C LEU A 503 -10.74 -7.95 7.29
N ASN A 504 -10.62 -7.26 6.16
CA ASN A 504 -9.45 -7.36 5.30
C ASN A 504 -8.69 -6.04 5.35
N ALA A 505 -7.52 -6.03 6.00
CA ALA A 505 -6.59 -4.90 6.01
C ALA A 505 -5.20 -5.26 5.47
N GLY A 506 -5.12 -6.32 4.67
CA GLY A 506 -3.87 -6.79 4.08
C GLY A 506 -3.14 -5.70 3.26
N ARG A 507 -1.83 -5.87 3.11
CA ARG A 507 -0.96 -5.06 2.24
C ARG A 507 -0.98 -3.55 2.51
N ASN A 508 -1.29 -3.15 3.74
CA ASN A 508 -1.07 -1.79 4.22
C ASN A 508 0.37 -1.62 4.75
N PRO A 509 0.97 -0.42 4.67
CA PRO A 509 2.34 -0.14 5.10
C PRO A 509 2.46 -0.01 6.63
N PHE A 510 2.12 -1.08 7.35
CA PHE A 510 1.99 -1.05 8.80
C PHE A 510 3.27 -0.61 9.51
N ARG A 511 3.09 0.28 10.48
CA ARG A 511 4.12 0.78 11.40
C ARG A 511 4.08 -0.05 12.67
N CYS A 512 5.01 -0.99 12.78
CA CYS A 512 5.16 -1.91 13.90
C CYS A 512 5.82 -1.25 15.12
N THR A 513 5.15 -0.22 15.63
CA THR A 513 5.38 0.43 16.92
C THR A 513 4.30 -0.01 17.92
N CYS A 514 4.43 0.42 19.17
CA CYS A 514 3.45 0.16 20.23
C CYS A 514 2.02 0.63 19.92
N GLU A 515 1.85 1.55 18.98
CA GLU A 515 0.54 2.02 18.47
C GLU A 515 -0.24 0.87 17.81
N LEU A 516 0.46 -0.03 17.09
CA LEU A 516 -0.13 -1.17 16.40
C LEU A 516 -0.47 -2.36 17.33
N LYS A 517 -0.01 -2.35 18.59
CA LYS A 517 -0.18 -3.49 19.53
C LYS A 517 -1.66 -3.90 19.66
N ASN A 518 -2.55 -2.93 19.83
CA ASN A 518 -3.98 -3.19 20.01
C ASN A 518 -4.63 -3.79 18.75
N PHE A 519 -4.10 -3.47 17.56
CA PHE A 519 -4.59 -4.03 16.30
C PHE A 519 -4.15 -5.48 16.11
N ILE A 520 -2.88 -5.82 16.44
CA ILE A 520 -2.40 -7.21 16.42
C ILE A 520 -3.21 -8.06 17.42
N GLN A 521 -3.52 -7.50 18.60
CA GLN A 521 -4.32 -8.16 19.63
C GLN A 521 -5.78 -8.45 19.22
N LEU A 522 -6.32 -7.84 18.15
CA LEU A 522 -7.67 -8.18 17.67
C LEU A 522 -7.77 -9.66 17.25
N GLU A 523 -6.80 -10.19 16.50
CA GLU A 523 -6.84 -11.59 16.06
C GLU A 523 -6.81 -12.56 17.24
N THR A 524 -6.07 -12.22 18.30
CA THR A 524 -5.83 -13.12 19.43
C THR A 524 -6.95 -13.07 20.48
N TYR A 525 -7.72 -11.98 20.56
CA TYR A 525 -8.72 -11.75 21.62
C TYR A 525 -10.15 -11.46 21.15
N SER A 526 -10.41 -11.35 19.84
CA SER A 526 -11.76 -11.08 19.30
C SER A 526 -12.17 -12.11 18.27
N GLU A 527 -13.49 -12.29 18.08
CA GLU A 527 -14.06 -13.22 17.08
C GLU A 527 -13.95 -12.69 15.63
N VAL A 528 -13.09 -11.70 15.37
CA VAL A 528 -12.94 -11.04 14.07
C VAL A 528 -12.07 -11.88 13.13
N MET A 529 -12.67 -12.36 12.05
CA MET A 529 -11.96 -13.05 10.96
C MET A 529 -11.12 -12.04 10.16
N MET A 530 -9.79 -12.08 10.34
CA MET A 530 -8.85 -11.35 9.48
C MET A 530 -8.59 -12.11 8.19
N VAL A 531 -9.10 -11.59 7.07
CA VAL A 531 -8.90 -12.20 5.73
C VAL A 531 -7.45 -12.03 5.31
N GLY A 532 -6.81 -13.13 4.87
CA GLY A 532 -5.41 -13.14 4.41
C GLY A 532 -4.35 -13.19 5.53
N TRP A 533 -4.76 -13.33 6.79
CA TRP A 533 -3.84 -13.49 7.92
C TRP A 533 -3.13 -14.85 7.85
N SER A 534 -1.81 -14.95 8.04
CA SER A 534 -0.84 -13.89 8.34
C SER A 534 -0.21 -13.20 7.13
N ASP A 535 -0.29 -13.82 5.95
CA ASP A 535 0.71 -13.64 4.89
C ASP A 535 0.59 -12.30 4.14
N SER A 536 -0.59 -11.67 4.18
CA SER A 536 -0.78 -10.31 3.64
C SER A 536 -0.47 -9.18 4.65
N TYR A 537 -0.15 -9.48 5.90
CA TYR A 537 0.03 -8.50 6.98
C TYR A 537 1.49 -8.41 7.39
N THR A 538 2.23 -7.45 6.83
CA THR A 538 3.67 -7.27 7.08
C THR A 538 3.99 -5.86 7.56
N CYS A 539 5.03 -5.73 8.39
CA CYS A 539 5.59 -4.42 8.76
C CYS A 539 6.29 -3.76 7.57
N GLU A 540 6.04 -2.47 7.35
CA GLU A 540 6.87 -1.62 6.46
C GLU A 540 7.87 -0.80 7.28
N TYR A 541 7.48 -0.39 8.49
CA TYR A 541 8.31 0.37 9.43
C TYR A 541 8.29 -0.26 10.83
N PRO A 542 9.34 -0.09 11.65
CA PRO A 542 10.66 0.47 11.32
C PRO A 542 11.50 -0.47 10.43
N LEU A 543 12.56 0.06 9.81
CA LEU A 543 13.37 -0.64 8.80
C LEU A 543 13.93 -2.00 9.25
N ASN A 544 14.21 -2.18 10.55
CA ASN A 544 14.71 -3.42 11.13
C ASN A 544 13.65 -4.53 11.24
N LEU A 545 12.36 -4.20 11.09
CA LEU A 545 11.23 -5.15 11.05
C LEU A 545 10.60 -5.22 9.65
N ARG A 546 11.15 -4.52 8.64
CA ARG A 546 10.52 -4.45 7.32
C ARG A 546 10.39 -5.85 6.69
N GLY A 547 9.17 -6.20 6.28
CA GLY A 547 8.82 -7.49 5.69
C GLY A 547 8.49 -8.60 6.71
N THR A 548 8.59 -8.38 8.02
CA THR A 548 8.17 -9.40 9.01
C THR A 548 6.63 -9.47 9.10
N PRO A 549 6.02 -10.67 9.08
CA PRO A 549 4.58 -10.84 9.31
C PRO A 549 4.16 -10.36 10.70
N LEU A 550 2.99 -9.73 10.83
CA LEU A 550 2.54 -9.12 12.10
C LEU A 550 2.42 -10.13 13.26
N LYS A 551 2.10 -11.39 12.99
CA LYS A 551 2.07 -12.48 13.99
C LYS A 551 3.41 -12.71 14.70
N ASP A 552 4.52 -12.41 14.03
CA ASP A 552 5.88 -12.71 14.51
C ASP A 552 6.49 -11.49 15.25
N VAL A 553 5.72 -10.41 15.41
CA VAL A 553 6.16 -9.13 16.01
C VAL A 553 5.83 -9.10 17.51
N HIS A 554 6.85 -9.22 18.35
CA HIS A 554 6.68 -9.18 19.81
C HIS A 554 6.92 -7.78 20.40
N LEU A 555 5.83 -7.05 20.68
CA LEU A 555 5.85 -5.74 21.34
C LEU A 555 5.68 -5.88 22.86
N HIS A 556 6.78 -5.74 23.62
CA HIS A 556 6.78 -5.94 25.06
C HIS A 556 6.09 -4.81 25.85
N GLU A 557 5.43 -5.13 26.96
CA GLU A 557 4.62 -4.16 27.72
C GLU A 557 5.42 -3.04 28.36
N LEU A 558 6.63 -3.34 28.84
CA LEU A 558 7.53 -2.36 29.43
C LEU A 558 7.98 -1.28 28.42
N SER A 559 8.11 -1.63 27.14
CA SER A 559 8.46 -0.67 26.08
C SER A 559 7.28 0.19 25.63
N CYS A 560 6.05 -0.29 25.79
CA CYS A 560 4.85 0.39 25.28
C CYS A 560 4.14 1.26 26.33
N ASN A 561 4.34 1.00 27.62
CA ASN A 561 3.79 1.81 28.68
C ASN A 561 4.87 2.73 29.27
N THR A 562 4.89 3.99 28.82
CA THR A 562 5.85 5.00 29.29
C THR A 562 5.78 5.26 30.79
N ALA A 563 4.59 5.20 31.40
CA ALA A 563 4.43 5.34 32.84
C ALA A 563 5.05 4.15 33.59
N LEU A 564 4.87 2.91 33.10
CA LEU A 564 5.50 1.72 33.69
C LEU A 564 7.02 1.77 33.55
N LEU A 565 7.54 2.22 32.39
CA LEU A 565 8.98 2.42 32.17
C LEU A 565 9.56 3.49 33.12
N ILE A 566 8.86 4.62 33.30
CA ILE A 566 9.27 5.66 34.26
C ILE A 566 9.24 5.10 35.69
N VAL A 567 8.21 4.36 36.08
CA VAL A 567 8.11 3.75 37.40
C VAL A 567 9.25 2.76 37.65
N THR A 568 9.59 1.89 36.71
CA THR A 568 10.72 0.97 36.88
C THR A 568 12.06 1.69 36.96
N ILE A 569 12.29 2.72 36.14
CA ILE A 569 13.48 3.58 36.23
C ILE A 569 13.55 4.29 37.59
N VAL A 570 12.44 4.88 38.07
CA VAL A 570 12.38 5.55 39.37
C VAL A 570 12.62 4.58 40.53
N VAL A 571 12.07 3.36 40.47
CA VAL A 571 12.33 2.31 41.47
C VAL A 571 13.80 1.90 41.46
N ILE A 572 14.42 1.71 40.29
CA ILE A 572 15.85 1.38 40.18
C ILE A 572 16.71 2.54 40.74
N MET A 573 16.40 3.79 40.40
CA MET A 573 17.10 4.97 40.91
C MET A 573 16.90 5.18 42.42
N LEU A 574 15.73 4.84 42.97
CA LEU A 574 15.46 4.85 44.41
C LEU A 574 16.29 3.78 45.12
N VAL A 575 16.32 2.54 44.59
CA VAL A 575 17.15 1.45 45.13
C VAL A 575 18.63 1.81 45.06
N LEU A 576 19.10 2.38 43.95
CA LEU A 576 20.48 2.85 43.79
C LEU A 576 20.79 3.99 44.77
N GLY A 577 19.87 4.95 44.95
CA GLY A 577 20.00 6.05 45.90
C GLY A 577 20.02 5.59 47.36
N LEU A 578 19.19 4.61 47.72
CA LEU A 578 19.20 3.97 49.04
C LEU A 578 20.50 3.17 49.27
N ALA A 579 21.02 2.47 48.26
CA ALA A 579 22.31 1.80 48.33
C ALA A 579 23.46 2.80 48.49
N VAL A 580 23.45 3.91 47.76
CA VAL A 580 24.43 5.00 47.95
C VAL A 580 24.31 5.64 49.32
N ALA A 581 23.10 5.92 49.80
CA ALA A 581 22.88 6.46 51.15
C ALA A 581 23.36 5.50 52.24
N PHE A 582 23.08 4.20 52.09
CA PHE A 582 23.61 3.14 52.95
C PHE A 582 25.14 3.15 52.94
N CYS A 583 25.78 3.20 51.77
CA CYS A 583 27.24 3.33 51.66
C CYS A 583 27.77 4.62 52.33
N CYS A 584 27.12 5.77 52.15
CA CYS A 584 27.52 7.02 52.82
C CYS A 584 27.41 6.96 54.35
N LEU A 585 26.45 6.19 54.88
CA LEU A 585 26.26 5.96 56.31
C LEU A 585 27.21 4.90 56.88
N HIS A 586 27.57 3.87 56.10
CA HIS A 586 28.49 2.80 56.51
C HIS A 586 29.97 3.12 56.29
N PHE A 587 30.30 4.03 55.36
CA PHE A 587 31.66 4.42 54.99
C PHE A 587 31.91 5.93 55.24
N ASP A 588 31.72 6.37 56.50
CA ASP A 588 32.23 7.61 57.12
C ASP A 588 32.34 8.89 56.26
N LEU A 589 31.27 9.25 55.55
CA LEU A 589 31.14 10.55 54.88
C LEU A 589 31.33 11.80 55.79
N PRO A 590 31.00 11.79 57.12
CA PRO A 590 31.19 12.95 57.99
C PRO A 590 32.64 13.41 58.14
N TRP A 591 33.61 12.51 57.95
CA TRP A 591 35.04 12.84 58.02
C TRP A 591 35.48 13.62 56.76
N TYR A 592 35.05 13.17 55.58
CA TYR A 592 35.33 13.86 54.31
C TYR A 592 34.62 15.22 54.18
N LEU A 593 33.39 15.37 54.68
CA LEU A 593 32.67 16.65 54.65
C LEU A 593 33.34 17.73 55.51
N ARG A 594 33.96 17.36 56.64
CA ARG A 594 34.76 18.29 57.46
C ARG A 594 36.02 18.76 56.73
N MET A 595 36.65 17.89 55.93
CA MET A 595 37.79 18.26 55.08
C MET A 595 37.37 19.20 53.94
N LEU A 596 36.23 18.93 53.29
CA LEU A 596 35.69 19.76 52.22
C LEU A 596 35.26 21.17 52.69
N GLY A 597 34.77 21.29 53.93
CA GLY A 597 34.43 22.57 54.55
C GLY A 597 35.64 23.53 54.70
N GLN A 598 36.84 22.99 54.94
CA GLN A 598 38.07 23.79 54.98
C GLN A 598 38.58 24.13 53.57
N CYS A 599 38.48 23.21 52.60
CA CYS A 599 38.86 23.47 51.21
C CYS A 599 37.97 24.52 50.51
N THR A 600 36.67 24.55 50.78
CA THR A 600 35.72 25.46 50.12
C THR A 600 35.84 26.92 50.58
N GLN A 601 36.24 27.17 51.83
CA GLN A 601 36.57 28.53 52.31
C GLN A 601 37.87 29.06 51.69
N THR A 602 38.87 28.19 51.47
CA THR A 602 40.11 28.57 50.77
C THR A 602 39.89 28.84 49.28
N TRP A 603 39.11 28.01 48.58
CA TRP A 603 38.85 28.21 47.14
C TRP A 603 38.01 29.47 46.85
N HIS A 604 37.05 29.83 47.71
CA HIS A 604 36.29 31.08 47.53
C HIS A 604 37.13 32.34 47.77
N ARG A 605 38.16 32.29 48.62
CA ARG A 605 39.12 33.40 48.78
C ARG A 605 40.09 33.51 47.61
N VAL A 606 40.49 32.40 46.99
CA VAL A 606 41.37 32.41 45.81
C VAL A 606 40.64 32.94 44.58
N ARG A 607 39.42 32.46 44.30
CA ARG A 607 38.72 32.74 43.03
C ARG A 607 38.19 34.17 42.89
N LYS A 608 38.10 34.94 43.98
CA LYS A 608 37.68 36.36 43.94
C LYS A 608 38.84 37.34 43.70
N THR A 609 40.08 36.87 43.76
CA THR A 609 41.30 37.68 43.55
C THR A 609 41.90 37.49 42.14
N THR A 610 41.52 36.43 41.43
CA THR A 610 42.09 36.07 40.11
C THR A 610 41.58 36.93 38.95
N GLN A 611 40.51 37.71 39.11
CA GLN A 611 39.79 38.31 37.99
C GLN A 611 40.11 39.79 37.70
N GLU A 612 41.00 40.44 38.48
CA GLU A 612 41.46 41.82 38.27
C GLU A 612 42.95 41.96 37.89
N GLN A 613 43.70 40.85 37.78
CA GLN A 613 45.16 40.88 37.52
C GLN A 613 45.58 40.59 36.06
N LEU A 614 44.66 40.56 35.10
CA LEU A 614 44.98 40.32 33.69
C LEU A 614 45.32 41.61 32.90
N LYS A 615 46.37 42.33 33.34
CA LYS A 615 47.09 43.36 32.52
C LYS A 615 48.32 43.97 33.24
N ARG A 616 49.36 43.17 33.53
CA ARG A 616 50.72 43.66 33.82
C ARG A 616 51.77 42.76 33.16
N ASN A 617 52.68 43.35 32.39
CA ASN A 617 53.77 42.62 31.71
C ASN A 617 54.92 42.32 32.68
N VAL A 618 54.71 41.34 33.55
CA VAL A 618 55.70 40.87 34.52
C VAL A 618 56.77 40.03 33.82
N ARG A 619 58.05 40.28 34.12
CA ARG A 619 59.22 39.55 33.59
C ARG A 619 60.01 38.76 34.65
N PHE A 620 59.93 39.15 35.91
CA PHE A 620 60.66 38.50 37.01
C PHE A 620 59.70 37.99 38.09
N HIS A 621 60.09 36.94 38.82
CA HIS A 621 59.29 36.37 39.89
C HIS A 621 59.41 37.21 41.17
N ALA A 622 60.63 37.62 41.52
CA ALA A 622 60.89 38.49 42.66
C ALA A 622 61.99 39.52 42.36
N PHE A 623 61.77 40.77 42.75
CA PHE A 623 62.82 41.78 42.92
C PHE A 623 63.32 41.74 44.36
N ILE A 624 64.64 41.78 44.59
CA ILE A 624 65.22 41.80 45.96
C ILE A 624 65.98 43.11 46.17
N SER A 625 65.61 43.83 47.22
CA SER A 625 66.23 45.06 47.70
C SER A 625 66.87 44.82 49.08
N TYR A 626 68.15 45.18 49.22
CA TYR A 626 68.98 44.95 50.40
C TYR A 626 70.11 46.00 50.47
N SER A 627 70.77 46.16 51.61
CA SER A 627 71.94 47.04 51.74
C SER A 627 73.21 46.27 51.40
N GLU A 628 74.20 46.94 50.79
CA GLU A 628 75.49 46.31 50.43
C GLU A 628 76.18 45.61 51.63
N HIS A 629 76.00 46.14 52.85
CA HIS A 629 76.51 45.53 54.08
C HIS A 629 75.86 44.18 54.43
N ASP A 630 74.63 43.93 53.98
CA ASP A 630 73.89 42.68 54.20
C ASP A 630 74.04 41.69 53.03
N SER A 631 74.78 42.09 51.98
CA SER A 631 74.96 41.31 50.73
C SER A 631 75.48 39.89 50.94
N LEU A 632 76.34 39.69 51.96
CA LEU A 632 76.90 38.38 52.30
C LEU A 632 75.80 37.39 52.72
N TRP A 633 74.79 37.83 53.48
CA TRP A 633 73.66 36.99 53.87
C TRP A 633 72.72 36.79 52.68
N VAL A 634 72.45 37.84 51.89
CA VAL A 634 71.55 37.73 50.73
C VAL A 634 72.09 36.75 49.68
N LYS A 635 73.38 36.85 49.33
CA LYS A 635 73.99 36.04 48.27
C LYS A 635 74.26 34.58 48.70
N ASN A 636 74.52 34.32 49.99
CA ASN A 636 74.83 32.98 50.48
C ASN A 636 73.63 32.22 51.10
N GLU A 637 72.65 32.93 51.69
CA GLU A 637 71.50 32.30 52.35
C GLU A 637 70.19 32.56 51.58
N LEU A 638 69.87 33.81 51.24
CA LEU A 638 68.56 34.14 50.65
C LEU A 638 68.41 33.63 49.21
N ILE A 639 69.36 33.94 48.32
CA ILE A 639 69.26 33.55 46.90
C ILE A 639 69.28 32.02 46.73
N PRO A 640 70.21 31.24 47.32
CA PRO A 640 70.24 29.78 47.14
C PRO A 640 69.05 29.03 47.76
N ASN A 641 68.34 29.61 48.74
CA ASN A 641 67.12 29.02 49.29
C ASN A 641 65.84 29.32 48.47
N LEU A 642 65.93 30.25 47.51
CA LEU A 642 64.87 30.61 46.58
C LEU A 642 65.10 29.97 45.19
N GLU A 643 66.32 30.03 44.67
CA GLU A 643 66.72 29.34 43.45
C GLU A 643 66.87 27.84 43.73
N LYS A 644 65.81 27.07 43.45
CA LYS A 644 65.91 25.61 43.36
C LYS A 644 66.87 25.22 42.24
N GLU A 645 67.48 24.03 42.36
CA GLU A 645 68.46 23.46 41.42
C GLU A 645 67.98 23.44 39.94
N ASP A 646 66.67 23.46 39.69
CA ASP A 646 66.05 23.53 38.35
C ASP A 646 66.00 24.95 37.71
N GLY A 647 66.50 26.00 38.38
CA GLY A 647 66.60 27.36 37.81
C GLY A 647 65.24 28.06 37.53
N SER A 648 64.16 27.63 38.17
CA SER A 648 62.78 28.00 37.80
C SER A 648 62.29 29.36 38.33
N ILE A 649 63.06 30.07 39.16
CA ILE A 649 62.68 31.37 39.72
C ILE A 649 63.64 32.46 39.20
N LEU A 650 63.15 33.32 38.32
CA LEU A 650 63.90 34.50 37.84
C LEU A 650 63.89 35.62 38.90
N ILE A 651 65.04 35.87 39.53
CA ILE A 651 65.26 36.93 40.52
C ILE A 651 65.85 38.17 39.84
N CYS A 652 65.34 39.36 40.18
CA CYS A 652 65.91 40.64 39.77
C CYS A 652 66.69 41.27 40.93
N LEU A 653 67.98 41.50 40.74
CA LEU A 653 68.86 42.22 41.66
C LEU A 653 69.16 43.60 41.10
N TYR A 654 69.16 44.61 41.97
CA TYR A 654 69.48 46.00 41.61
C TYR A 654 70.86 46.15 40.93
N GLU A 655 71.85 45.36 41.36
CA GLU A 655 73.22 45.37 40.81
C GLU A 655 73.32 44.81 39.37
N SER A 656 72.38 43.98 38.92
CA SER A 656 72.59 43.10 37.74
C SER A 656 71.92 43.58 36.44
N TYR A 657 70.97 44.52 36.51
CA TYR A 657 70.13 44.91 35.35
C TYR A 657 69.96 46.44 35.19
N PHE A 658 70.97 47.22 35.58
CA PHE A 658 70.92 48.69 35.57
C PHE A 658 70.93 49.27 34.14
N ASP A 659 69.85 49.95 33.72
CA ASP A 659 69.82 50.76 32.48
C ASP A 659 70.62 52.07 32.70
N PRO A 660 71.77 52.31 32.02
CA PRO A 660 72.66 53.46 32.29
C PRO A 660 72.16 54.81 31.72
N GLY A 661 70.85 55.02 31.64
CA GLY A 661 70.23 56.23 31.08
C GLY A 661 69.01 56.75 31.85
N LYS A 662 68.70 56.20 33.03
CA LYS A 662 67.56 56.58 33.88
C LYS A 662 68.02 56.95 35.28
N SER A 663 67.18 57.65 36.06
CA SER A 663 67.47 57.88 37.47
C SER A 663 67.45 56.56 38.28
N ILE A 664 68.21 56.49 39.36
CA ILE A 664 68.23 55.33 40.29
C ILE A 664 66.80 54.99 40.75
N SER A 665 66.02 56.02 41.08
CA SER A 665 64.60 55.94 41.41
C SER A 665 63.73 55.34 40.29
N GLU A 666 63.91 55.74 39.03
CA GLU A 666 63.16 55.17 37.90
C GLU A 666 63.52 53.72 37.60
N ASN A 667 64.80 53.35 37.71
CA ASN A 667 65.24 51.96 37.57
C ASN A 667 64.61 51.08 38.65
N ILE A 668 64.64 51.52 39.92
CA ILE A 668 63.96 50.86 41.04
C ILE A 668 62.46 50.66 40.77
N VAL A 669 61.74 51.71 40.35
CA VAL A 669 60.31 51.60 40.02
C VAL A 669 60.08 50.59 38.89
N SER A 670 60.91 50.63 37.83
CA SER A 670 60.79 49.71 36.71
C SER A 670 61.03 48.24 37.11
N PHE A 671 61.94 47.96 38.05
CA PHE A 671 62.14 46.60 38.56
C PHE A 671 60.97 46.12 39.42
N ILE A 672 60.38 47.00 40.24
CA ILE A 672 59.18 46.69 41.04
C ILE A 672 57.98 46.37 40.13
N GLU A 673 57.73 47.17 39.09
CA GLU A 673 56.61 46.96 38.16
C GLU A 673 56.78 45.72 37.27
N LYS A 674 58.02 45.35 36.93
CA LYS A 674 58.35 44.15 36.14
C LYS A 674 58.43 42.87 36.96
N SER A 675 58.22 42.92 38.28
CA SER A 675 58.36 41.76 39.18
C SER A 675 57.03 41.37 39.83
N TYR A 676 56.76 40.07 40.01
CA TYR A 676 55.50 39.62 40.61
C TYR A 676 55.42 39.93 42.11
N LYS A 677 56.55 39.77 42.82
CA LYS A 677 56.77 40.19 44.22
C LYS A 677 57.99 41.12 44.33
N SER A 678 58.02 41.96 45.35
CA SER A 678 59.20 42.73 45.77
C SER A 678 59.56 42.41 47.22
N ILE A 679 60.77 41.90 47.42
CA ILE A 679 61.32 41.49 48.72
C ILE A 679 62.27 42.57 49.22
N PHE A 680 62.04 43.05 50.44
CA PHE A 680 62.90 44.04 51.11
C PHE A 680 63.56 43.41 52.34
N VAL A 681 64.88 43.38 52.36
CA VAL A 681 65.68 42.91 53.50
C VAL A 681 65.98 44.10 54.40
N LEU A 682 65.21 44.22 55.48
CA LEU A 682 65.28 45.28 56.46
C LEU A 682 66.35 44.98 57.51
N SER A 683 67.37 45.84 57.54
CA SER A 683 68.39 45.96 58.59
C SER A 683 68.49 47.42 59.06
N PRO A 684 69.19 47.71 60.17
CA PRO A 684 69.48 49.09 60.56
C PRO A 684 70.20 49.89 59.45
N ASN A 685 71.10 49.23 58.69
CA ASN A 685 71.84 49.83 57.59
C ASN A 685 70.92 50.18 56.41
N PHE A 686 70.02 49.26 56.05
CA PHE A 686 69.04 49.44 54.98
C PHE A 686 68.12 50.64 55.22
N VAL A 687 67.65 50.83 56.47
CA VAL A 687 66.76 51.95 56.80
C VAL A 687 67.50 53.30 56.81
N GLN A 688 68.79 53.33 57.17
CA GLN A 688 69.56 54.57 57.18
C GLN A 688 69.96 55.04 55.78
N ASN A 689 70.44 54.14 54.93
CA ASN A 689 71.04 54.49 53.63
C ASN A 689 70.09 54.26 52.45
N GLU A 690 69.54 53.04 52.31
CA GLU A 690 68.81 52.63 51.10
C GLU A 690 67.36 53.10 51.06
N TRP A 691 66.65 53.11 52.20
CA TRP A 691 65.21 53.38 52.25
C TRP A 691 64.81 54.74 51.64
N CYS A 692 65.72 55.71 51.61
CA CYS A 692 65.46 57.02 51.02
C CYS A 692 65.10 56.95 49.52
N HIS A 693 65.60 55.97 48.77
CA HIS A 693 65.27 55.77 47.35
C HIS A 693 63.84 55.25 47.14
N TYR A 694 63.25 54.60 48.15
CA TYR A 694 61.93 53.97 48.08
C TYR A 694 60.82 54.82 48.74
N GLU A 695 61.18 55.74 49.64
CA GLU A 695 60.27 56.63 50.37
C GLU A 695 59.24 57.30 49.44
N PHE A 696 59.71 57.94 48.37
CA PHE A 696 58.84 58.69 47.45
C PHE A 696 57.83 57.80 46.70
N TYR A 697 58.28 56.62 46.25
CA TYR A 697 57.44 55.66 45.53
C TYR A 697 56.32 55.12 46.44
N PHE A 698 56.67 54.71 47.66
CA PHE A 698 55.71 54.22 48.66
C PHE A 698 54.83 55.32 49.26
N ALA A 699 55.29 56.58 49.26
CA ALA A 699 54.46 57.73 49.61
C ALA A 699 53.31 57.90 48.61
N HIS A 700 53.59 57.86 47.30
CA HIS A 700 52.61 58.13 46.24
C HIS A 700 51.70 56.93 45.88
N HIS A 701 52.24 55.72 45.72
CA HIS A 701 51.47 54.62 45.09
C HIS A 701 50.48 53.90 46.02
N ASN A 702 50.35 54.33 47.27
CA ASN A 702 49.46 53.73 48.28
C ASN A 702 49.54 52.19 48.43
N LEU A 703 50.69 51.63 48.04
CA LEU A 703 51.04 50.20 48.03
C LEU A 703 51.05 49.50 49.41
N PHE A 704 50.67 50.20 50.47
CA PHE A 704 50.56 49.69 51.84
C PHE A 704 49.15 49.81 52.43
N HIS A 705 48.13 50.04 51.59
CA HIS A 705 46.74 49.75 51.98
C HIS A 705 46.55 48.23 52.18
N GLU A 706 45.59 47.87 53.04
CA GLU A 706 45.65 46.71 53.95
C GLU A 706 45.54 45.29 53.37
N ASN A 707 45.77 45.06 52.07
CA ASN A 707 45.88 43.71 51.46
C ASN A 707 46.74 43.73 50.18
N SER A 708 48.01 44.15 50.30
CA SER A 708 48.95 44.27 49.19
C SER A 708 49.96 43.11 49.18
N ASP A 709 49.52 41.93 48.71
CA ASP A 709 50.32 40.69 48.63
C ASP A 709 51.62 40.79 47.81
N HIS A 710 51.89 41.92 47.16
CA HIS A 710 53.05 42.13 46.29
C HIS A 710 54.36 42.42 47.03
N ILE A 711 54.32 42.79 48.31
CA ILE A 711 55.51 43.20 49.08
C ILE A 711 55.79 42.21 50.21
N ILE A 712 57.03 41.74 50.30
CA ILE A 712 57.51 40.86 51.37
C ILE A 712 58.61 41.59 52.13
N LEU A 713 58.41 41.82 53.43
CA LEU A 713 59.42 42.40 54.30
C LEU A 713 60.12 41.28 55.08
N ILE A 714 61.44 41.19 54.99
CA ILE A 714 62.28 40.30 55.79
C ILE A 714 63.01 41.18 56.82
N LEU A 715 62.89 40.89 58.11
CA LEU A 715 63.61 41.60 59.17
C LEU A 715 64.83 40.77 59.57
N LEU A 716 66.03 41.19 59.15
CA LEU A 716 67.27 40.46 59.40
C LEU A 716 67.74 40.62 60.86
N GLU A 717 67.62 41.84 61.37
CA GLU A 717 67.92 42.20 62.76
C GLU A 717 66.83 43.13 63.32
N PRO A 718 66.52 43.07 64.63
CA PRO A 718 65.49 43.93 65.22
C PRO A 718 65.90 45.40 65.21
N ILE A 719 65.24 46.21 64.39
CA ILE A 719 65.51 47.64 64.22
C ILE A 719 64.86 48.42 65.38
N PRO A 720 65.62 49.16 66.20
CA PRO A 720 65.05 50.03 67.23
C PRO A 720 64.29 51.21 66.61
N PHE A 721 63.12 51.55 67.17
CA PHE A 721 62.28 52.63 66.63
C PHE A 721 62.94 54.02 66.61
N TYR A 722 64.02 54.25 67.35
CA TYR A 722 64.79 55.50 67.30
C TYR A 722 65.77 55.56 66.10
N CYS A 723 66.11 54.42 65.49
CA CYS A 723 66.94 54.36 64.28
C CYS A 723 66.17 54.72 63.01
N ILE A 724 64.84 54.82 63.09
CA ILE A 724 63.96 55.13 61.95
C ILE A 724 63.70 56.65 61.95
N PRO A 725 64.18 57.41 60.94
CA PRO A 725 63.85 58.82 60.78
C PRO A 725 62.35 59.08 60.84
N THR A 726 61.93 60.13 61.54
CA THR A 726 60.50 60.45 61.75
C THR A 726 59.72 60.51 60.44
N ARG A 727 60.31 61.08 59.37
CA ARG A 727 59.71 61.14 58.02
C ARG A 727 59.22 59.78 57.47
N TYR A 728 59.83 58.66 57.85
CA TYR A 728 59.47 57.31 57.38
C TYR A 728 58.23 56.73 58.09
N HIS A 729 57.19 57.54 58.32
CA HIS A 729 55.97 57.15 59.05
C HIS A 729 55.29 55.89 58.49
N LYS A 730 55.26 55.70 57.15
CA LYS A 730 54.68 54.49 56.53
C LYS A 730 55.45 53.20 56.89
N LEU A 731 56.79 53.26 56.92
CA LEU A 731 57.63 52.12 57.34
C LEU A 731 57.40 51.78 58.82
N LYS A 732 57.32 52.81 59.67
CA LYS A 732 57.07 52.65 61.11
C LYS A 732 55.73 51.94 61.36
N ALA A 733 54.66 52.33 60.65
CA ALA A 733 53.36 51.68 60.75
C ALA A 733 53.36 50.19 60.33
N LEU A 734 54.18 49.80 59.35
CA LEU A 734 54.31 48.39 58.93
C LEU A 734 55.02 47.52 59.98
N LEU A 735 56.07 48.07 60.60
CA LEU A 735 56.81 47.40 61.67
C LEU A 735 55.97 47.31 62.95
N GLU A 736 55.16 48.32 63.26
CA GLU A 736 54.17 48.29 64.35
C GLU A 736 53.08 47.22 64.12
N LYS A 737 52.61 47.03 62.88
CA LYS A 737 51.67 45.97 62.50
C LYS A 737 52.29 44.56 62.46
N LYS A 738 53.59 44.40 62.68
CA LYS A 738 54.35 43.12 62.59
C LYS A 738 54.17 42.36 61.26
N ALA A 739 53.99 43.09 60.15
CA ALA A 739 53.82 42.51 58.82
C ALA A 739 55.17 42.18 58.15
N TYR A 740 56.00 41.36 58.80
CA TYR A 740 57.33 40.96 58.30
C TYR A 740 57.70 39.52 58.71
N LEU A 741 58.62 38.93 57.96
CA LEU A 741 59.26 37.65 58.29
C LEU A 741 60.56 37.92 59.06
N GLU A 742 60.57 37.66 60.37
CA GLU A 742 61.77 37.82 61.20
C GLU A 742 62.76 36.66 60.98
N TRP A 743 64.03 36.99 60.75
CA TRP A 743 65.10 35.98 60.63
C TRP A 743 65.39 35.33 61.99
N PRO A 744 65.21 34.00 62.13
CA PRO A 744 65.33 33.36 63.44
C PRO A 744 66.78 33.17 63.88
N LYS A 745 67.09 33.63 65.10
CA LYS A 745 68.41 33.42 65.75
C LYS A 745 68.72 31.95 66.12
N ASP A 746 67.75 31.05 66.01
CA ASP A 746 67.87 29.62 66.29
C ASP A 746 67.80 28.81 64.99
N ARG A 747 68.87 28.09 64.65
CA ARG A 747 68.99 27.27 63.44
C ARG A 747 67.85 26.27 63.26
N ARG A 748 67.21 25.80 64.35
CA ARG A 748 66.07 24.86 64.26
C ARG A 748 64.81 25.51 63.69
N LYS A 749 64.71 26.85 63.70
CA LYS A 749 63.56 27.61 63.22
C LYS A 749 63.74 28.14 61.79
N CYS A 750 64.96 28.12 61.23
CA CYS A 750 65.23 28.52 59.85
C CYS A 750 64.38 27.76 58.82
N GLY A 751 64.11 26.46 59.04
CA GLY A 751 63.25 25.67 58.15
C GLY A 751 61.82 26.21 58.03
N LEU A 752 61.25 26.74 59.12
CA LEU A 752 59.92 27.36 59.12
C LEU A 752 59.94 28.73 58.42
N PHE A 753 61.00 29.53 58.64
CA PHE A 753 61.20 30.79 57.92
C PHE A 753 61.23 30.56 56.40
N TRP A 754 62.04 29.60 55.93
CA TRP A 754 62.13 29.29 54.50
C TRP A 754 60.85 28.69 53.92
N ALA A 755 60.10 27.90 54.70
CA ALA A 755 58.78 27.40 54.28
C ALA A 755 57.76 28.54 54.11
N ASN A 756 57.70 29.48 55.07
CA ASN A 756 56.82 30.64 55.00
C ASN A 756 57.20 31.60 53.87
N LEU A 757 58.50 31.86 53.67
CA LEU A 757 58.98 32.72 52.58
C LEU A 757 58.63 32.12 51.21
N ARG A 758 58.88 30.82 51.00
CA ARG A 758 58.50 30.14 49.75
C ARG A 758 56.98 30.15 49.54
N ALA A 759 56.18 29.92 50.59
CA ALA A 759 54.72 30.01 50.50
C ALA A 759 54.22 31.42 50.10
N ALA A 760 54.88 32.49 50.57
CA ALA A 760 54.55 33.87 50.19
C ALA A 760 54.91 34.23 48.74
N ILE A 761 55.90 33.53 48.15
CA ILE A 761 56.38 33.76 46.77
C ILE A 761 55.66 32.85 45.76
N ASN A 762 55.15 31.69 46.18
CA ASN A 762 54.76 30.60 45.28
C ASN A 762 53.60 30.95 44.32
N VAL A 763 53.96 31.27 43.07
CA VAL A 763 53.03 31.69 42.01
C VAL A 763 53.45 30.99 40.71
N ASN A 764 52.53 30.26 40.09
CA ASN A 764 52.74 29.64 38.79
C ASN A 764 52.76 30.71 37.67
N VAL A 765 53.95 31.17 37.28
CA VAL A 765 54.15 31.95 36.03
C VAL A 765 54.40 30.98 34.86
N SER A 766 53.51 29.99 34.71
CA SER A 766 53.58 28.94 33.69
C SER A 766 52.44 29.07 32.66
N ALA A 767 52.13 30.30 32.26
CA ALA A 767 51.10 30.61 31.26
C ALA A 767 51.50 31.74 30.28
N THR A 768 52.69 32.33 30.44
CA THR A 768 53.18 33.46 29.61
C THR A 768 54.46 33.14 28.82
N ARG A 769 54.91 31.88 28.82
CA ARG A 769 56.07 31.44 28.00
C ARG A 769 55.67 30.79 26.66
N GLU A 770 54.47 30.21 26.56
CA GLU A 770 53.94 29.63 25.31
C GLU A 770 53.23 30.66 24.40
N MET A 771 52.87 31.85 24.94
CA MET A 771 52.20 32.90 24.15
C MET A 771 53.15 33.82 23.35
N TYR A 772 54.47 33.70 23.50
CA TYR A 772 55.45 34.57 22.82
C TYR A 772 56.40 33.88 21.85
N GLU A 773 56.32 32.55 21.67
CA GLU A 773 56.96 31.84 20.55
C GLU A 773 56.00 31.56 19.38
N LEU A 774 54.69 31.79 19.55
CA LEU A 774 53.69 31.68 18.47
C LEU A 774 53.33 33.01 17.77
N GLN A 775 53.86 34.16 18.22
CA GLN A 775 53.61 35.47 17.60
C GLN A 775 54.77 36.02 16.75
N THR A 776 55.94 35.37 16.77
CA THR A 776 57.10 35.72 15.92
C THR A 776 57.16 34.93 14.60
N PHE A 777 56.18 34.07 14.33
CA PHE A 777 56.02 33.38 13.03
C PHE A 777 54.90 33.97 12.15
N THR A 778 54.23 35.04 12.60
CA THR A 778 53.10 35.68 11.90
C THR A 778 53.38 37.11 11.41
N GLU A 779 54.62 37.61 11.51
CA GLU A 779 55.02 38.94 10.99
C GLU A 779 56.07 38.86 9.85
N LEU A 780 56.23 37.69 9.22
CA LEU A 780 57.19 37.46 8.12
C LEU A 780 56.54 37.00 6.81
N ASN A 781 55.22 37.19 6.65
CA ASN A 781 54.48 36.73 5.45
C ASN A 781 53.36 37.68 4.95
N GLU A 782 53.42 38.99 5.29
CA GLU A 782 52.54 40.02 4.68
C GLU A 782 53.31 41.18 3.99
N GLU A 783 54.56 40.94 3.56
CA GLU A 783 55.24 41.79 2.55
C GLU A 783 55.28 41.13 1.16
N SER A 784 54.10 40.75 0.62
CA SER A 784 53.91 40.63 -0.83
C SER A 784 52.55 41.22 -1.25
N ARG A 785 52.58 42.47 -1.71
CA ARG A 785 51.43 43.25 -2.18
C ARG A 785 50.70 42.61 -3.36
N GLY A 786 49.40 42.93 -3.48
CA GLY A 786 48.64 42.85 -4.73
C GLY A 786 47.41 41.96 -4.58
N SER A 787 46.27 42.42 -4.05
CA SER A 787 45.40 43.48 -4.59
C SER A 787 45.34 43.50 -6.12
N THR A 788 44.24 42.97 -6.67
CA THR A 788 43.95 42.92 -8.12
C THR A 788 44.99 42.07 -8.89
N ILE A 789 44.68 41.53 -10.06
CA ILE A 789 43.86 42.11 -11.13
C ILE A 789 43.12 40.97 -11.83
N SER A 790 41.84 41.14 -12.18
CA SER A 790 41.38 40.83 -13.55
C SER A 790 39.91 41.22 -13.78
N LEU A 791 39.47 41.99 -14.80
CA LEU A 791 40.09 42.65 -15.96
C LEU A 791 41.62 42.82 -15.91
N MET A 792 42.30 41.78 -16.45
CA MET A 792 43.75 41.42 -16.51
C MET A 792 44.40 40.44 -15.46
N ARG A 793 44.37 39.10 -15.74
CA ARG A 793 45.34 38.00 -15.35
C ARG A 793 45.48 37.48 -13.89
N THR A 794 45.59 36.16 -13.54
CA THR A 794 45.32 34.81 -14.15
C THR A 794 45.69 33.68 -13.12
N ASP A 795 45.01 32.51 -13.16
CA ASP A 795 45.43 31.16 -12.65
C ASP A 795 45.77 30.97 -11.12
N CYS A 796 45.78 29.79 -10.46
CA CYS A 796 45.08 28.47 -10.54
C CYS A 796 45.35 27.64 -9.24
N LEU A 797 44.59 26.55 -9.03
CA LEU A 797 44.67 25.49 -7.99
C LEU A 797 44.17 25.83 -6.56
#